data_AF-A0AAD1HVY6-F1
#
_entry.id   AF-A0AAD1HVY6-F1
#
_cell.length_a   1.000
_cell.length_b   1.000
_cell.length_c   1.000
_cell.angle_alpha   90.00
_cell.angle_beta   90.00
_cell.angle_gamma   90.00
#
_symmetry.space_group_name_H-M   'P 1'
#
loop_
_entity.id
_entity.type
_entity.pdbx_description
1 polymer ?
#
loop_
_entity_poly.entity_id
_entity_poly.type
_entity_poly.pdbx_seq_one_letter_code
_entity_poly.pdbx_strand_id
1 'polypeptide(L)'
;MSERSYPKPAAGAPDFPAAEAEVLEYWAADDTFRASIARRDGAEEYVFYDGPPFANGLPHYGHLLTGYVKDIVPRYRTMRGYKVERRFGWDTHGLPAELEVERQLGITDKSQIDAMGIAAFNQACRESVLRYTDEWQAYVTRQARWVDFDNDYKTLDLPFMESVLWAFKQLWDKGLAYEGYRVLPYCWRDETPLSNHELRMDDDVYQSRQDPALTVGFQVTDAGPAGDLAGAHLLVWTTTPWTLPANLAVAVNPEVTYVQVAVGERRFLLAEARLGAYAREFGFEDGQEPQVLGSYRGSELVGLRYLPPFPYFMDSEGAFRVLAADFVSIEDGTGLVHLAPAYGEDDKNTTDPAGITPVTPVDAKGRFDSSVGDYAGQHVFDANKAIIADLKNGTGPAAVNHPVLLRHETYEHPYPHCWRCRNPLIYKAVSSWFVRVTEFRDRMVELNEQITWYPEHVKDGIFGNWLRGARDWSISRNRYWGTPIPVWRSDDPAYPRIDVYGSLDELERDFGVRPDNLHRPYIDELTRPNPDDPTGRSTMRRISDVLDVWFDSGSMPYAQVHYPFENSDWFQTHYPGDFIVEYIGQTRGWFYMMHVLATALFDRPAFKTCVAHGIVLGSDGQKMSKSLRNYPDVNEVFDRDGSDAMRWFLMASPILRGGNLIVTEPGIREGVRQVMLPLSNAYSFLALYAPKPGVWRTDSAHVLDRYILAKLATLRDDLTAALDSCDISGACEELRGFTEALTNWYVRRSRQRFWDEDPDAIDTLHTVLEVTCRLAAPLLPLTTEVIWRGVTGERSVHLTDWPESGSLPADPELVAAMDQVREVCSAASSLRKSHQLRVRLPLPGLTVAVDGPQRLAPFTALIADELNVKAVELTEDIDRYGRFELAVNAKVAGPRLGKDVQAAIKAVKAGEGVVNPDGTLSAGPVLLREGEYTSKLVAADPEFTVALPDGAGLVVLDGTVTEELEAEGWAKDRIRELQELRKNTGLEVSDRISVVMSVPERRLGWAQSHRDLIAGEILATGFEFGDPGADAAEIGDGVRVSITKA
;
A
#
# COMPACT_ATOMS: atom_id res chain seq x y z
N MET A 1 -11.03 -50.58 21.63
CA MET A 1 -10.41 -49.40 21.01
C MET A 1 -11.38 -48.97 19.95
N SER A 2 -12.14 -47.87 20.13
CA SER A 2 -13.08 -47.46 19.09
C SER A 2 -12.26 -46.98 17.89
N GLU A 3 -12.59 -47.47 16.71
CA GLU A 3 -11.95 -47.07 15.47
C GLU A 3 -12.11 -45.55 15.34
N ARG A 4 -10.99 -44.80 15.39
CA ARG A 4 -11.00 -43.34 15.17
C ARG A 4 -11.39 -43.13 13.71
N SER A 5 -12.54 -42.53 13.44
CA SER A 5 -12.87 -41.92 12.15
C SER A 5 -12.32 -40.49 12.10
N TYR A 6 -12.27 -39.86 10.91
CA TYR A 6 -12.07 -38.41 10.86
C TYR A 6 -13.16 -37.67 11.66
N PRO A 7 -12.84 -36.53 12.29
CA PRO A 7 -13.83 -35.67 12.91
C PRO A 7 -14.83 -35.18 11.84
N LYS A 8 -16.11 -35.53 12.01
CA LYS A 8 -17.16 -35.12 11.07
C LYS A 8 -17.48 -33.64 11.26
N PRO A 9 -17.39 -32.80 10.22
CA PRO A 9 -17.82 -31.40 10.30
C PRO A 9 -19.31 -31.29 10.65
N ALA A 10 -19.71 -30.14 11.20
CA ALA A 10 -21.12 -29.84 11.44
C ALA A 10 -21.92 -29.86 10.12
N ALA A 11 -23.19 -30.26 10.19
CA ALA A 11 -24.05 -30.30 9.01
C ALA A 11 -24.38 -28.87 8.54
N GLY A 12 -24.08 -28.56 7.28
CA GLY A 12 -24.35 -27.25 6.68
C GLY A 12 -23.12 -26.62 6.02
N ALA A 13 -23.22 -25.33 5.68
CA ALA A 13 -22.05 -24.56 5.27
C ALA A 13 -21.13 -24.30 6.47
N PRO A 14 -19.79 -24.31 6.32
CA PRO A 14 -18.87 -24.00 7.41
C PRO A 14 -19.11 -22.58 7.97
N ASP A 15 -19.18 -22.45 9.28
CA ASP A 15 -19.13 -21.17 9.99
C ASP A 15 -17.67 -20.82 10.27
N PHE A 16 -17.05 -20.09 9.34
CA PHE A 16 -15.64 -19.70 9.45
C PHE A 16 -15.38 -18.80 10.66
N PRO A 17 -16.13 -17.71 10.91
CA PRO A 17 -15.90 -16.86 12.09
C PRO A 17 -15.90 -17.63 13.42
N ALA A 18 -16.84 -18.58 13.61
CA ALA A 18 -16.88 -19.39 14.82
C ALA A 18 -15.66 -20.32 14.93
N ALA A 19 -15.30 -21.02 13.84
CA ALA A 19 -14.16 -21.91 13.82
C ALA A 19 -12.82 -21.17 14.03
N GLU A 20 -12.71 -19.94 13.51
CA GLU A 20 -11.56 -19.06 13.74
C GLU A 20 -11.39 -18.70 15.22
N ALA A 21 -12.49 -18.38 15.91
CA ALA A 21 -12.45 -18.08 17.34
C ALA A 21 -11.98 -19.29 18.16
N GLU A 22 -12.47 -20.50 17.85
CA GLU A 22 -12.01 -21.73 18.49
C GLU A 22 -10.51 -22.00 18.28
N VAL A 23 -9.99 -21.70 17.09
CA VAL A 23 -8.55 -21.82 16.80
C VAL A 23 -7.73 -20.82 17.60
N LEU A 24 -8.18 -19.56 17.69
CA LEU A 24 -7.48 -18.52 18.46
C LEU A 24 -7.43 -18.88 19.96
N GLU A 25 -8.55 -19.36 20.52
CA GLU A 25 -8.60 -19.86 21.90
C GLU A 25 -7.64 -21.05 22.10
N TYR A 26 -7.63 -21.99 21.15
CA TYR A 26 -6.72 -23.12 21.19
C TYR A 26 -5.25 -22.69 21.18
N TRP A 27 -4.84 -21.80 20.26
CA TRP A 27 -3.45 -21.34 20.18
C TRP A 27 -3.00 -20.60 21.44
N ALA A 28 -3.89 -19.82 22.04
CA ALA A 28 -3.61 -19.13 23.30
C ALA A 28 -3.41 -20.13 24.45
N ALA A 29 -4.26 -21.15 24.55
CA ALA A 29 -4.17 -22.17 25.60
C ALA A 29 -2.99 -23.14 25.42
N ASP A 30 -2.64 -23.49 24.17
CA ASP A 30 -1.54 -24.40 23.83
C ASP A 30 -0.17 -23.69 23.76
N ASP A 31 -0.14 -22.36 23.81
CA ASP A 31 1.05 -21.53 23.62
C ASP A 31 1.76 -21.80 22.28
N THR A 32 0.97 -21.98 21.23
CA THR A 32 1.45 -22.45 19.92
C THR A 32 2.41 -21.46 19.27
N PHE A 33 2.18 -20.14 19.45
CA PHE A 33 3.07 -19.11 18.90
C PHE A 33 4.48 -19.21 19.49
N ARG A 34 4.63 -19.21 20.83
CA ARG A 34 5.94 -19.34 21.47
C ARG A 34 6.60 -20.67 21.14
N ALA A 35 5.82 -21.75 21.07
CA ALA A 35 6.32 -23.06 20.64
C ALA A 35 6.87 -23.03 19.21
N SER A 36 6.30 -22.22 18.30
CA SER A 36 6.77 -22.07 16.92
C SER A 36 8.14 -21.39 16.82
N ILE A 37 8.45 -20.50 17.76
CA ILE A 37 9.76 -19.83 17.88
C ILE A 37 10.76 -20.76 18.58
N ALA A 38 10.39 -21.31 19.75
CA ALA A 38 11.28 -22.14 20.56
C ALA A 38 11.77 -23.40 19.83
N ARG A 39 10.93 -24.00 18.97
CA ARG A 39 11.36 -25.15 18.14
C ARG A 39 12.45 -24.82 17.12
N ARG A 40 12.79 -23.54 16.94
CA ARG A 40 13.84 -23.03 16.05
C ARG A 40 15.07 -22.54 16.81
N ASP A 41 15.19 -22.84 18.11
CA ASP A 41 16.40 -22.51 18.86
C ASP A 41 17.65 -23.17 18.24
N GLY A 42 18.66 -22.35 17.95
CA GLY A 42 19.89 -22.77 17.27
C GLY A 42 19.83 -22.77 15.74
N ALA A 43 18.68 -22.45 15.13
CA ALA A 43 18.57 -22.23 13.69
C ALA A 43 19.08 -20.83 13.28
N GLU A 44 19.26 -20.62 11.96
CA GLU A 44 19.55 -19.30 11.41
C GLU A 44 18.38 -18.33 11.70
N GLU A 45 18.69 -17.10 12.13
CA GLU A 45 17.68 -16.09 12.40
C GLU A 45 17.29 -15.32 11.14
N TYR A 46 16.01 -14.96 11.04
CA TYR A 46 15.51 -14.02 10.03
C TYR A 46 14.97 -12.79 10.77
N VAL A 47 15.68 -11.69 10.68
CA VAL A 47 15.43 -10.48 11.45
C VAL A 47 14.31 -9.67 10.80
N PHE A 48 13.16 -9.64 11.45
CA PHE A 48 11.99 -8.89 11.03
C PHE A 48 11.89 -7.55 11.78
N TYR A 49 11.76 -6.44 11.05
CA TYR A 49 11.44 -5.14 11.64
C TYR A 49 9.96 -4.84 11.56
N ASP A 50 9.34 -4.76 12.72
CA ASP A 50 7.95 -4.34 12.87
C ASP A 50 7.86 -2.83 13.00
N GLY A 51 7.33 -2.14 11.99
CA GLY A 51 7.09 -0.70 12.08
C GLY A 51 6.13 -0.37 13.22
N PRO A 52 6.54 0.47 14.19
CA PRO A 52 5.73 0.74 15.37
C PRO A 52 4.55 1.65 15.00
N PRO A 53 3.28 1.22 15.14
CA PRO A 53 2.14 2.11 14.97
C PRO A 53 2.11 3.19 16.06
N PHE A 54 1.49 4.33 15.72
CA PHE A 54 1.15 5.35 16.70
C PHE A 54 0.06 4.85 17.64
N ALA A 55 0.31 4.91 18.95
CA ALA A 55 -0.64 4.48 19.98
C ALA A 55 -1.69 5.57 20.29
N ASN A 56 -2.35 6.15 19.28
CA ASN A 56 -3.26 7.30 19.47
C ASN A 56 -4.68 7.09 18.91
N GLY A 57 -5.05 5.85 18.57
CA GLY A 57 -6.39 5.52 18.13
C GLY A 57 -6.55 4.07 17.65
N LEU A 58 -7.80 3.68 17.38
CA LEU A 58 -8.14 2.36 16.88
C LEU A 58 -7.55 2.06 15.49
N PRO A 59 -7.16 0.79 15.21
CA PRO A 59 -6.64 0.36 13.92
C PRO A 59 -7.68 0.48 12.79
N HIS A 60 -7.20 0.37 11.54
CA HIS A 60 -8.00 0.53 10.31
C HIS A 60 -7.44 -0.37 9.20
N TYR A 61 -8.08 -0.46 8.03
CA TYR A 61 -7.65 -1.35 6.94
C TYR A 61 -6.19 -1.20 6.50
N GLY A 62 -5.61 0.00 6.58
CA GLY A 62 -4.16 0.17 6.39
C GLY A 62 -3.33 -0.70 7.33
N HIS A 63 -3.56 -0.60 8.65
CA HIS A 63 -2.91 -1.45 9.65
C HIS A 63 -3.20 -2.94 9.44
N LEU A 64 -4.42 -3.27 9.02
CA LEU A 64 -4.80 -4.65 8.73
C LEU A 64 -3.99 -5.22 7.56
N LEU A 65 -3.94 -4.52 6.43
CA LEU A 65 -3.20 -4.94 5.26
C LEU A 65 -1.72 -5.18 5.60
N THR A 66 -1.08 -4.21 6.24
CA THR A 66 0.31 -4.32 6.66
C THR A 66 0.50 -5.48 7.63
N GLY A 67 -0.41 -5.63 8.62
CA GLY A 67 -0.39 -6.70 9.61
C GLY A 67 -0.44 -8.11 9.00
N TYR A 68 -1.18 -8.30 7.90
CA TYR A 68 -1.22 -9.60 7.22
C TYR A 68 0.11 -9.95 6.57
N VAL A 69 0.78 -8.99 5.91
CA VAL A 69 2.10 -9.24 5.33
C VAL A 69 3.14 -9.51 6.42
N LYS A 70 3.07 -8.74 7.52
CA LYS A 70 3.90 -8.91 8.73
C LYS A 70 3.67 -10.25 9.45
N ASP A 71 2.65 -11.02 9.06
CA ASP A 71 2.38 -12.35 9.60
C ASP A 71 2.71 -13.45 8.58
N ILE A 72 2.31 -13.30 7.31
CA ILE A 72 2.57 -14.25 6.23
C ILE A 72 4.06 -14.53 6.08
N VAL A 73 4.88 -13.47 5.95
CA VAL A 73 6.32 -13.63 5.68
C VAL A 73 7.04 -14.29 6.87
N PRO A 74 6.86 -13.83 8.13
CA PRO A 74 7.45 -14.52 9.27
C PRO A 74 6.96 -15.95 9.49
N ARG A 75 5.66 -16.25 9.29
CA ARG A 75 5.14 -17.64 9.36
C ARG A 75 5.82 -18.53 8.33
N TYR A 76 5.87 -18.08 7.08
CA TYR A 76 6.53 -18.79 5.99
C TYR A 76 8.02 -19.03 6.29
N ARG A 77 8.77 -18.00 6.70
CA ARG A 77 10.19 -18.13 7.07
C ARG A 77 10.40 -19.09 8.25
N THR A 78 9.49 -19.06 9.24
CA THR A 78 9.53 -20.00 10.36
C THR A 78 9.33 -21.44 9.89
N MET A 79 8.38 -21.68 8.98
CA MET A 79 8.16 -23.01 8.39
C MET A 79 9.33 -23.45 7.49
N ARG A 80 10.04 -22.51 6.86
CA ARG A 80 11.26 -22.73 6.07
C ARG A 80 12.52 -23.03 6.91
N GLY A 81 12.41 -23.05 8.23
CA GLY A 81 13.50 -23.45 9.13
C GLY A 81 14.16 -22.32 9.90
N TYR A 82 13.80 -21.05 9.65
CA TYR A 82 14.39 -19.91 10.34
C TYR A 82 13.78 -19.69 11.73
N LYS A 83 14.57 -19.16 12.66
CA LYS A 83 14.05 -18.54 13.87
C LYS A 83 13.64 -17.10 13.54
N VAL A 84 12.39 -16.75 13.81
CA VAL A 84 11.84 -15.43 13.49
C VAL A 84 11.18 -14.85 14.72
N GLU A 85 11.94 -14.04 15.47
CA GLU A 85 11.42 -13.25 16.59
C GLU A 85 10.53 -12.13 16.05
N ARG A 86 9.39 -11.91 16.72
CA ARG A 86 8.35 -10.96 16.26
C ARG A 86 7.91 -10.14 17.46
N ARG A 87 8.62 -9.04 17.72
CA ARG A 87 8.32 -8.13 18.84
C ARG A 87 7.46 -6.97 18.35
N PHE A 88 6.35 -6.71 19.02
CA PHE A 88 5.52 -5.56 18.68
C PHE A 88 6.22 -4.26 19.11
N GLY A 89 6.02 -3.19 18.33
CA GLY A 89 6.56 -1.88 18.61
C GLY A 89 5.49 -0.83 18.85
N TRP A 90 5.77 0.16 19.69
CA TRP A 90 4.88 1.29 19.89
C TRP A 90 5.59 2.62 19.71
N ASP A 91 5.06 3.43 18.80
CA ASP A 91 5.46 4.83 18.69
C ASP A 91 4.54 5.67 19.57
N THR A 92 5.09 6.10 20.69
CA THR A 92 4.35 6.68 21.81
C THR A 92 4.56 8.18 21.97
N HIS A 93 5.43 8.79 21.18
CA HIS A 93 5.84 10.20 21.34
C HIS A 93 5.26 11.14 20.29
N GLY A 94 5.53 12.43 20.47
CA GLY A 94 5.34 13.47 19.46
C GLY A 94 3.91 13.98 19.30
N LEU A 95 3.75 14.84 18.28
CA LEU A 95 2.48 15.50 17.96
C LEU A 95 1.27 14.55 17.87
N PRO A 96 1.37 13.32 17.33
CA PRO A 96 0.21 12.44 17.25
C PRO A 96 -0.38 12.07 18.63
N ALA A 97 0.47 11.85 19.63
CA ALA A 97 0.04 11.54 20.99
C ALA A 97 -0.45 12.79 21.72
N GLU A 98 0.28 13.92 21.60
CA GLU A 98 -0.09 15.17 22.25
C GLU A 98 -1.44 15.71 21.77
N LEU A 99 -1.67 15.75 20.45
CA LEU A 99 -2.91 16.31 19.89
C LEU A 99 -4.15 15.48 20.26
N GLU A 100 -4.01 14.17 20.41
CA GLU A 100 -5.10 13.32 20.89
C GLU A 100 -5.43 13.62 22.36
N VAL A 101 -4.41 13.83 23.19
CA VAL A 101 -4.60 14.22 24.60
C VAL A 101 -5.18 15.63 24.71
N GLU A 102 -4.72 16.56 23.88
CA GLU A 102 -5.31 17.90 23.79
C GLU A 102 -6.80 17.83 23.45
N ARG A 103 -7.18 16.97 22.48
CA ARG A 103 -8.59 16.74 22.13
C ARG A 103 -9.39 16.16 23.28
N GLN A 104 -8.87 15.16 23.99
CA GLN A 104 -9.53 14.53 25.14
C GLN A 104 -9.72 15.51 26.30
N LEU A 105 -8.76 16.39 26.53
CA LEU A 105 -8.77 17.39 27.60
C LEU A 105 -9.45 18.72 27.20
N GLY A 106 -9.83 18.87 25.92
CA GLY A 106 -10.40 20.12 25.40
C GLY A 106 -9.40 21.28 25.36
N ILE A 107 -8.10 20.97 25.28
CA ILE A 107 -7.03 21.95 25.13
C ILE A 107 -7.06 22.49 23.71
N THR A 108 -7.05 23.81 23.61
CA THR A 108 -7.13 24.56 22.35
C THR A 108 -6.04 25.61 22.24
N ASP A 109 -5.19 25.77 23.24
CA ASP A 109 -4.08 26.71 23.23
C ASP A 109 -2.96 26.18 24.10
N LYS A 110 -1.72 26.30 23.63
CA LYS A 110 -0.54 25.80 24.32
C LYS A 110 -0.37 26.38 25.73
N SER A 111 -0.80 27.63 25.96
CA SER A 111 -0.75 28.24 27.29
C SER A 111 -1.61 27.52 28.33
N GLN A 112 -2.62 26.74 27.90
CA GLN A 112 -3.39 25.88 28.80
C GLN A 112 -2.58 24.68 29.28
N ILE A 113 -1.66 24.16 28.46
CA ILE A 113 -0.69 23.12 28.86
C ILE A 113 0.28 23.70 29.90
N ASP A 114 0.81 24.91 29.65
CA ASP A 114 1.71 25.57 30.60
C ASP A 114 1.01 25.84 31.94
N ALA A 115 -0.27 26.24 31.91
CA ALA A 115 -1.09 26.42 33.12
C ALA A 115 -1.41 25.10 33.84
N MET A 116 -1.62 24.01 33.10
CA MET A 116 -1.79 22.65 33.66
C MET A 116 -0.49 22.12 34.26
N GLY A 117 0.64 22.53 33.72
CA GLY A 117 1.98 22.05 34.06
C GLY A 117 2.42 20.87 33.18
N ILE A 118 3.65 20.93 32.69
CA ILE A 118 4.23 19.95 31.75
C ILE A 118 4.17 18.52 32.32
N ALA A 119 4.46 18.34 33.61
CA ALA A 119 4.43 17.01 34.24
C ALA A 119 3.04 16.37 34.18
N ALA A 120 1.98 17.14 34.43
CA ALA A 120 0.61 16.65 34.39
C ALA A 120 0.17 16.34 32.95
N PHE A 121 0.56 17.17 31.98
CA PHE A 121 0.26 16.94 30.58
C PHE A 121 0.97 15.69 30.03
N ASN A 122 2.27 15.55 30.29
CA ASN A 122 3.05 14.38 29.86
C ASN A 122 2.55 13.09 30.52
N GLN A 123 2.09 13.15 31.78
CA GLN A 123 1.43 12.01 32.42
C GLN A 123 0.13 11.62 31.71
N ALA A 124 -0.70 12.59 31.30
CA ALA A 124 -1.90 12.31 30.52
C ALA A 124 -1.57 11.70 29.14
N CYS A 125 -0.49 12.15 28.48
CA CYS A 125 0.01 11.52 27.26
C CYS A 125 0.38 10.06 27.47
N ARG A 126 1.15 9.76 28.52
CA ARG A 126 1.53 8.38 28.89
C ARG A 126 0.31 7.48 29.13
N GLU A 127 -0.69 7.97 29.87
CA GLU A 127 -1.91 7.21 30.15
C GLU A 127 -2.78 6.97 28.91
N SER A 128 -2.84 7.95 28.00
CA SER A 128 -3.60 7.83 26.76
C SER A 128 -3.01 6.77 25.84
N VAL A 129 -1.69 6.77 25.63
CA VAL A 129 -1.03 5.81 24.73
C VAL A 129 -1.12 4.36 25.23
N LEU A 130 -1.02 4.14 26.54
CA LEU A 130 -1.15 2.82 27.15
C LEU A 130 -2.59 2.29 27.12
N ARG A 131 -3.61 3.13 26.95
CA ARG A 131 -5.00 2.68 26.85
C ARG A 131 -5.29 1.99 25.52
N TYR A 132 -4.68 2.48 24.44
CA TYR A 132 -4.92 1.93 23.11
C TYR A 132 -4.23 0.58 22.89
N THR A 133 -3.20 0.23 23.66
CA THR A 133 -2.45 -1.03 23.45
C THR A 133 -3.33 -2.27 23.59
N ASP A 134 -4.26 -2.28 24.54
CA ASP A 134 -5.16 -3.41 24.78
C ASP A 134 -6.15 -3.61 23.63
N GLU A 135 -6.72 -2.52 23.10
CA GLU A 135 -7.65 -2.54 21.96
C GLU A 135 -6.94 -3.07 20.69
N TRP A 136 -5.69 -2.66 20.51
CA TRP A 136 -4.85 -3.14 19.42
C TRP A 136 -4.45 -4.61 19.58
N GLN A 137 -4.12 -5.07 20.79
CA GLN A 137 -3.81 -6.48 21.02
C GLN A 137 -5.00 -7.37 20.68
N ALA A 138 -6.21 -6.98 21.08
CA ALA A 138 -7.44 -7.70 20.70
C ALA A 138 -7.63 -7.74 19.18
N TYR A 139 -7.45 -6.60 18.50
CA TYR A 139 -7.56 -6.50 17.05
C TYR A 139 -6.54 -7.36 16.30
N VAL A 140 -5.26 -7.28 16.69
CA VAL A 140 -4.15 -8.05 16.09
C VAL A 140 -4.31 -9.55 16.36
N THR A 141 -4.83 -9.91 17.53
CA THR A 141 -5.15 -11.32 17.85
C THR A 141 -6.28 -11.83 16.96
N ARG A 142 -7.36 -11.06 16.78
CA ARG A 142 -8.48 -11.44 15.90
C ARG A 142 -8.06 -11.59 14.44
N GLN A 143 -7.07 -10.80 13.99
CA GLN A 143 -6.41 -10.90 12.69
C GLN A 143 -5.60 -12.21 12.51
N ALA A 144 -5.36 -12.96 13.58
CA ALA A 144 -4.41 -14.07 13.63
C ALA A 144 -2.98 -13.66 13.24
N ARG A 145 -2.57 -12.45 13.61
CA ARG A 145 -1.18 -12.01 13.48
C ARG A 145 -0.41 -12.43 14.72
N TRP A 146 0.57 -13.32 14.56
CA TRP A 146 1.43 -13.77 15.66
C TRP A 146 2.58 -12.80 15.89
N VAL A 147 2.54 -12.14 17.05
CA VAL A 147 3.53 -11.15 17.51
C VAL A 147 3.52 -11.12 19.04
N ASP A 148 4.68 -10.88 19.64
CA ASP A 148 4.88 -10.80 21.08
C ASP A 148 4.55 -9.39 21.58
N PHE A 149 3.53 -9.31 22.43
CA PHE A 149 3.13 -8.10 23.14
C PHE A 149 3.73 -8.02 24.56
N ASP A 150 4.25 -9.12 25.10
CA ASP A 150 4.82 -9.16 26.46
C ASP A 150 6.25 -8.61 26.46
N ASN A 151 7.03 -8.95 25.43
CA ASN A 151 8.38 -8.41 25.19
C ASN A 151 8.38 -7.35 24.08
N ASP A 152 7.39 -6.46 24.09
CA ASP A 152 7.30 -5.35 23.14
C ASP A 152 8.43 -4.30 23.37
N TYR A 153 8.46 -3.26 22.55
CA TYR A 153 9.27 -2.07 22.82
C TYR A 153 8.42 -0.82 22.65
N LYS A 154 8.65 0.19 23.50
CA LYS A 154 7.96 1.49 23.41
C LYS A 154 8.98 2.61 23.35
N THR A 155 8.72 3.62 22.52
CA THR A 155 9.64 4.76 22.40
C THR A 155 9.79 5.57 23.69
N LEU A 156 8.81 5.50 24.61
CA LEU A 156 8.84 6.12 25.94
C LEU A 156 9.66 5.34 26.99
N ASP A 157 10.12 4.14 26.67
CA ASP A 157 10.87 3.33 27.64
C ASP A 157 12.27 3.93 27.84
N LEU A 158 12.71 4.01 29.10
CA LEU A 158 13.98 4.63 29.46
C LEU A 158 15.19 4.06 28.68
N PRO A 159 15.34 2.71 28.52
CA PRO A 159 16.41 2.14 27.71
C PRO A 159 16.35 2.57 26.24
N PHE A 160 15.15 2.68 25.66
CA PHE A 160 14.98 3.11 24.28
C PHE A 160 15.45 4.57 24.11
N MET A 161 15.00 5.45 25.01
CA MET A 161 15.39 6.86 25.00
C MET A 161 16.90 7.04 25.22
N GLU A 162 17.54 6.24 26.07
CA GLU A 162 19.00 6.29 26.26
C GLU A 162 19.76 5.98 24.96
N SER A 163 19.32 4.96 24.21
CA SER A 163 19.85 4.66 22.87
C SER A 163 19.62 5.79 21.87
N VAL A 164 18.49 6.50 21.96
CA VAL A 164 18.22 7.68 21.12
C VAL A 164 19.16 8.85 21.47
N LEU A 165 19.40 9.10 22.76
CA LEU A 165 20.38 10.08 23.24
C LEU A 165 21.78 9.74 22.71
N TRP A 166 22.17 8.47 22.78
CA TRP A 166 23.42 7.98 22.20
C TRP A 166 23.51 8.31 20.71
N ALA A 167 22.46 8.02 19.93
CA ALA A 167 22.45 8.29 18.49
C ALA A 167 22.63 9.78 18.19
N PHE A 168 21.93 10.66 18.91
CA PHE A 168 22.13 12.11 18.77
C PHE A 168 23.56 12.52 19.10
N LYS A 169 24.13 12.01 20.20
CA LYS A 169 25.52 12.28 20.58
C LYS A 169 26.51 11.81 19.50
N GLN A 170 26.29 10.65 18.89
CA GLN A 170 27.15 10.18 17.79
C GLN A 170 27.08 11.10 16.58
N LEU A 171 25.89 11.60 16.22
CA LEU A 171 25.75 12.58 15.14
C LEU A 171 26.47 13.89 15.47
N TRP A 172 26.39 14.35 16.72
CA TRP A 172 27.12 15.53 17.21
C TRP A 172 28.64 15.33 17.14
N ASP A 173 29.15 14.22 17.67
CA ASP A 173 30.58 13.91 17.69
C ASP A 173 31.15 13.75 16.25
N LYS A 174 30.31 13.35 15.29
CA LYS A 174 30.63 13.29 13.84
C LYS A 174 30.49 14.64 13.12
N GLY A 175 30.04 15.70 13.78
CA GLY A 175 29.79 17.02 13.17
C GLY A 175 28.52 17.11 12.32
N LEU A 176 27.69 16.07 12.35
CA LEU A 176 26.46 15.96 11.56
C LEU A 176 25.24 16.62 12.24
N ALA A 177 25.24 16.77 13.56
CA ALA A 177 24.21 17.51 14.28
C ALA A 177 24.62 18.98 14.49
N TYR A 178 23.74 19.94 14.21
CA TYR A 178 24.03 21.38 14.40
C TYR A 178 22.76 22.21 14.62
N GLU A 179 22.90 23.37 15.26
CA GLU A 179 21.84 24.38 15.34
C GLU A 179 21.92 25.31 14.11
N GLY A 180 20.78 25.56 13.48
CA GLY A 180 20.66 26.48 12.36
C GLY A 180 19.45 27.39 12.50
N TYR A 181 19.57 28.62 11.98
CA TYR A 181 18.45 29.55 11.85
C TYR A 181 17.94 29.52 10.41
N ARG A 182 16.82 28.83 10.17
CA ARG A 182 16.29 28.58 8.82
C ARG A 182 14.80 28.91 8.74
N VAL A 183 14.34 29.23 7.53
CA VAL A 183 12.92 29.32 7.23
C VAL A 183 12.37 27.91 7.10
N LEU A 184 11.47 27.54 8.00
CA LEU A 184 10.84 26.22 8.03
C LEU A 184 9.32 26.36 7.92
N PRO A 185 8.62 25.34 7.40
CA PRO A 185 7.19 25.20 7.62
C PRO A 185 6.91 25.23 9.13
N TYR A 186 5.96 26.06 9.54
CA TYR A 186 5.67 26.32 10.93
C TYR A 186 4.16 26.27 11.16
N CYS A 187 3.74 25.44 12.12
CA CYS A 187 2.36 25.40 12.54
C CYS A 187 2.16 26.40 13.68
N TRP A 188 1.48 27.51 13.39
CA TRP A 188 1.16 28.54 14.37
C TRP A 188 0.13 28.08 15.42
N ARG A 189 -0.63 27.04 15.11
CA ARG A 189 -1.58 26.40 16.03
C ARG A 189 -0.88 25.50 17.03
N ASP A 190 0.03 24.66 16.53
CA ASP A 190 0.78 23.70 17.35
C ASP A 190 2.09 24.30 17.89
N GLU A 191 2.39 25.55 17.50
CA GLU A 191 3.55 26.35 17.89
C GLU A 191 4.89 25.60 17.75
N THR A 192 5.11 24.99 16.59
CA THR A 192 6.33 24.21 16.30
C THR A 192 6.68 24.22 14.81
N PRO A 193 7.98 24.19 14.44
CA PRO A 193 8.39 23.85 13.09
C PRO A 193 8.03 22.40 12.74
N LEU A 194 7.85 22.15 11.45
CA LEU A 194 7.67 20.84 10.83
C LEU A 194 8.78 20.60 9.81
N SER A 195 9.07 19.34 9.53
CA SER A 195 10.08 18.96 8.54
C SER A 195 9.51 18.95 7.11
N ASN A 196 10.41 19.01 6.12
CA ASN A 196 10.03 18.92 4.71
C ASN A 196 9.39 17.59 4.34
N HIS A 197 9.78 16.50 5.01
CA HIS A 197 9.25 15.17 4.73
C HIS A 197 7.82 15.02 5.25
N GLU A 198 7.51 15.58 6.43
CA GLU A 198 6.14 15.61 6.99
C GLU A 198 5.15 16.28 6.03
N LEU A 199 5.57 17.31 5.29
CA LEU A 199 4.71 17.98 4.32
C LEU A 199 4.42 17.18 3.04
N ARG A 200 5.19 16.13 2.79
CA ARG A 200 5.09 15.34 1.56
C ARG A 200 4.67 13.91 1.82
N MET A 201 4.38 13.53 3.06
CA MET A 201 3.96 12.15 3.39
C MET A 201 2.59 11.80 2.81
N ASP A 202 1.64 12.74 2.83
CA ASP A 202 0.27 12.54 2.38
C ASP A 202 -0.15 13.61 1.37
N ASP A 203 -0.92 13.22 0.37
CA ASP A 203 -1.44 14.13 -0.66
C ASP A 203 -2.43 15.17 -0.10
N ASP A 204 -2.99 14.92 1.09
CA ASP A 204 -3.97 15.81 1.75
C ASP A 204 -3.32 16.95 2.56
N VAL A 205 -1.99 17.01 2.62
CA VAL A 205 -1.25 18.14 3.20
C VAL A 205 -1.43 19.39 2.34
N TYR A 206 -1.37 19.25 1.02
CA TYR A 206 -1.61 20.35 0.09
C TYR A 206 -3.09 20.36 -0.29
N GLN A 207 -3.78 21.44 0.06
CA GLN A 207 -5.21 21.59 -0.21
C GLN A 207 -5.44 22.85 -1.05
N SER A 208 -6.45 22.81 -1.93
CA SER A 208 -6.86 24.01 -2.65
C SER A 208 -7.34 25.05 -1.66
N ARG A 209 -6.76 26.25 -1.73
CA ARG A 209 -7.11 27.39 -0.88
C ARG A 209 -7.22 28.64 -1.73
N GLN A 210 -8.18 29.48 -1.38
CA GLN A 210 -8.33 30.82 -1.96
C GLN A 210 -7.62 31.84 -1.07
N ASP A 211 -6.66 32.56 -1.64
CA ASP A 211 -5.91 33.62 -0.96
C ASP A 211 -5.98 34.94 -1.75
N PRO A 212 -5.83 36.10 -1.08
CA PRO A 212 -5.73 37.38 -1.79
C PRO A 212 -4.41 37.45 -2.56
N ALA A 213 -4.48 37.80 -3.83
CA ALA A 213 -3.32 38.15 -4.65
C ALA A 213 -3.31 39.66 -4.93
N LEU A 214 -2.18 40.29 -4.64
CA LEU A 214 -1.99 41.74 -4.75
C LEU A 214 -0.85 42.05 -5.71
N THR A 215 -1.06 43.08 -6.54
CA THR A 215 0.02 43.78 -7.22
C THR A 215 0.23 45.13 -6.55
N VAL A 216 1.40 45.35 -5.97
CA VAL A 216 1.74 46.53 -5.16
C VAL A 216 2.93 47.25 -5.80
N GLY A 217 2.86 48.58 -5.90
CA GLY A 217 3.94 49.41 -6.42
C GLY A 217 4.88 49.91 -5.33
N PHE A 218 6.18 49.63 -5.42
CA PHE A 218 7.19 50.20 -4.51
C PHE A 218 7.92 51.34 -5.20
N GLN A 219 7.86 52.55 -4.62
CA GLN A 219 8.38 53.74 -5.27
C GLN A 219 9.91 53.76 -5.25
N VAL A 220 10.53 53.82 -6.42
CA VAL A 220 11.97 53.95 -6.59
C VAL A 220 12.43 55.33 -6.09
N THR A 221 13.47 55.35 -5.26
CA THR A 221 14.03 56.58 -4.68
C THR A 221 15.26 57.08 -5.42
N ASP A 222 16.02 56.18 -6.04
CA ASP A 222 17.21 56.50 -6.83
C ASP A 222 16.86 56.84 -8.29
N ALA A 223 17.72 57.61 -8.96
CA ALA A 223 17.54 57.94 -10.38
C ALA A 223 17.66 56.71 -11.31
N GLY A 224 18.28 55.62 -10.86
CA GLY A 224 18.53 54.42 -11.66
C GLY A 224 19.63 54.59 -12.72
N PRO A 225 19.89 53.56 -13.54
CA PRO A 225 21.03 53.52 -14.48
C PRO A 225 21.00 54.62 -15.54
N ALA A 226 19.81 55.00 -16.01
CA ALA A 226 19.60 56.02 -17.04
C ALA A 226 19.08 57.36 -16.49
N GLY A 227 18.95 57.49 -15.16
CA GLY A 227 18.53 58.73 -14.49
C GLY A 227 17.03 59.02 -14.50
N ASP A 228 16.20 58.07 -14.94
CA ASP A 228 14.78 58.22 -15.24
C ASP A 228 13.85 57.30 -14.42
N LEU A 229 14.39 56.47 -13.52
CA LEU A 229 13.59 55.57 -12.69
C LEU A 229 13.09 56.20 -11.38
N ALA A 230 13.68 57.31 -10.92
CA ALA A 230 13.26 57.97 -9.68
C ALA A 230 11.76 58.32 -9.72
N GLY A 231 10.98 57.83 -8.76
CA GLY A 231 9.53 58.00 -8.68
C GLY A 231 8.70 57.04 -9.55
N ALA A 232 9.33 56.10 -10.27
CA ALA A 232 8.63 54.94 -10.84
C ALA A 232 8.30 53.91 -9.75
N HIS A 233 7.37 53.00 -10.02
CA HIS A 233 6.97 51.96 -9.07
C HIS A 233 7.40 50.59 -9.56
N LEU A 234 8.22 49.90 -8.76
CA LEU A 234 8.49 48.47 -8.93
C LEU A 234 7.19 47.71 -8.66
N LEU A 235 6.62 47.05 -9.65
CA LEU A 235 5.42 46.25 -9.43
C LEU A 235 5.80 44.89 -8.89
N VAL A 236 5.47 44.62 -7.63
CA VAL A 236 5.62 43.29 -7.02
C VAL A 236 4.26 42.61 -6.94
N TRP A 237 4.25 41.29 -7.08
CA TRP A 237 3.06 40.47 -6.90
C TRP A 237 3.24 39.53 -5.71
N THR A 238 2.19 39.37 -4.89
CA THR A 238 2.22 38.46 -3.74
C THR A 238 0.84 37.89 -3.42
N THR A 239 0.81 36.63 -3.00
CA THR A 239 -0.37 35.95 -2.41
C THR A 239 -0.38 36.02 -0.88
N THR A 240 0.63 36.63 -0.26
CA THR A 240 0.78 36.71 1.20
C THR A 240 0.93 38.16 1.68
N PRO A 241 -0.13 38.98 1.65
CA PRO A 241 -0.05 40.40 2.01
C PRO A 241 0.57 40.65 3.39
N TRP A 242 0.32 39.76 4.35
CA TRP A 242 0.89 39.81 5.70
C TRP A 242 2.42 39.78 5.76
N THR A 243 3.13 39.39 4.71
CA THR A 243 4.61 39.42 4.68
C THR A 243 5.15 40.79 4.25
N LEU A 244 4.34 41.65 3.64
CA LEU A 244 4.75 42.98 3.16
C LEU A 244 5.29 43.92 4.26
N PRO A 245 4.74 43.96 5.48
CA PRO A 245 5.33 44.69 6.60
C PRO A 245 6.79 44.30 6.90
N ALA A 246 7.20 43.07 6.57
CA ALA A 246 8.55 42.55 6.77
C ALA A 246 9.39 42.51 5.49
N ASN A 247 8.98 43.26 4.45
CA ASN A 247 9.77 43.38 3.23
C ASN A 247 11.13 44.04 3.52
N LEU A 248 12.21 43.47 2.98
CA LEU A 248 13.57 44.02 3.09
C LEU A 248 14.30 44.16 1.75
N ALA A 249 13.83 43.53 0.68
CA ALA A 249 14.41 43.68 -0.67
C ALA A 249 13.39 43.36 -1.77
N VAL A 250 13.73 43.62 -3.02
CA VAL A 250 12.99 43.13 -4.21
C VAL A 250 13.96 42.33 -5.07
N ALA A 251 13.57 41.15 -5.53
CA ALA A 251 14.36 40.34 -6.46
C ALA A 251 13.96 40.57 -7.92
N VAL A 252 14.96 40.56 -8.79
CA VAL A 252 14.83 40.52 -10.25
C VAL A 252 15.72 39.41 -10.81
N ASN A 253 15.30 38.79 -11.91
CA ASN A 253 16.17 37.88 -12.65
C ASN A 253 17.18 38.70 -13.48
N PRO A 254 18.49 38.48 -13.34
CA PRO A 254 19.52 39.31 -14.00
C PRO A 254 19.52 39.21 -15.54
N GLU A 255 18.87 38.19 -16.10
CA GLU A 255 18.80 37.93 -17.54
C GLU A 255 17.49 38.40 -18.19
N VAL A 256 16.46 38.66 -17.39
CA VAL A 256 15.14 39.10 -17.89
C VAL A 256 15.15 40.59 -18.27
N THR A 257 14.40 40.93 -19.31
CA THR A 257 14.14 42.32 -19.72
C THR A 257 12.93 42.89 -18.97
N TYR A 258 13.10 44.07 -18.41
CA TYR A 258 12.12 44.85 -17.68
C TYR A 258 11.83 46.16 -18.41
N VAL A 259 10.56 46.55 -18.44
CA VAL A 259 10.12 47.76 -19.13
C VAL A 259 9.49 48.74 -18.16
N GLN A 260 9.82 50.03 -18.34
CA GLN A 260 9.15 51.13 -17.65
C GLN A 260 7.99 51.61 -18.52
N VAL A 261 6.78 51.64 -17.96
CA VAL A 261 5.56 52.03 -18.69
C VAL A 261 4.87 53.21 -18.03
N ALA A 262 4.37 54.13 -18.85
CA ALA A 262 3.59 55.29 -18.40
C ALA A 262 2.09 55.00 -18.45
N VAL A 263 1.39 55.27 -17.35
CA VAL A 263 -0.08 55.16 -17.25
C VAL A 263 -0.60 56.38 -16.50
N GLY A 264 -1.23 57.30 -17.25
CA GLY A 264 -1.57 58.62 -16.72
C GLY A 264 -0.31 59.35 -16.24
N GLU A 265 -0.30 59.79 -14.98
CA GLU A 265 0.84 60.47 -14.35
C GLU A 265 1.82 59.49 -13.64
N ARG A 266 1.49 58.19 -13.57
CA ARG A 266 2.29 57.18 -12.87
C ARG A 266 3.19 56.43 -13.85
N ARG A 267 4.35 55.98 -13.35
CA ARG A 267 5.30 55.12 -14.06
C ARG A 267 5.48 53.81 -13.30
N PHE A 268 5.46 52.70 -14.01
CA PHE A 268 5.54 51.35 -13.46
C PHE A 268 6.68 50.57 -14.11
N LEU A 269 7.32 49.68 -13.36
CA LEU A 269 8.37 48.79 -13.83
C LEU A 269 7.93 47.34 -13.61
N LEU A 270 7.93 46.54 -14.67
CA LEU A 270 7.60 45.12 -14.68
C LEU A 270 8.38 44.39 -15.78
N ALA A 271 8.42 43.05 -15.73
CA ALA A 271 9.02 42.27 -16.80
C ALA A 271 8.24 42.44 -18.11
N GLU A 272 8.95 42.60 -19.23
CA GLU A 272 8.37 42.82 -20.56
C GLU A 272 7.35 41.74 -20.93
N ALA A 273 7.70 40.48 -20.65
CA ALA A 273 6.83 39.32 -20.90
C ALA A 273 5.51 39.36 -20.10
N ARG A 274 5.43 40.12 -19.00
CA ARG A 274 4.22 40.26 -18.17
C ARG A 274 3.34 41.43 -18.60
N LEU A 275 3.75 42.22 -19.58
CA LEU A 275 3.05 43.45 -19.95
C LEU A 275 1.59 43.20 -20.36
N GLY A 276 1.36 42.17 -21.19
CA GLY A 276 0.02 41.79 -21.63
C GLY A 276 -0.91 41.38 -20.48
N ALA A 277 -0.39 40.80 -19.39
CA ALA A 277 -1.21 40.39 -18.24
C ALA A 277 -1.82 41.58 -17.47
N TYR A 278 -1.28 42.78 -17.67
CA TYR A 278 -1.72 44.04 -17.04
C TYR A 278 -2.37 45.02 -18.02
N ALA A 279 -2.78 44.55 -19.21
CA ALA A 279 -3.40 45.39 -20.25
C ALA A 279 -4.61 46.18 -19.74
N ARG A 280 -5.44 45.54 -18.90
CA ARG A 280 -6.63 46.15 -18.29
C ARG A 280 -6.26 47.29 -17.35
N GLU A 281 -5.29 47.07 -16.48
CA GLU A 281 -4.82 48.05 -15.48
C GLU A 281 -4.10 49.23 -16.14
N PHE A 282 -3.44 48.98 -17.27
CA PHE A 282 -2.71 49.98 -18.03
C PHE A 282 -3.53 50.64 -19.16
N GLY A 283 -4.75 50.14 -19.42
CA GLY A 283 -5.73 50.78 -20.30
C GLY A 283 -5.45 50.63 -21.80
N PHE A 284 -4.83 49.51 -22.22
CA PHE A 284 -4.61 49.20 -23.64
C PHE A 284 -5.35 47.92 -24.05
N GLU A 285 -5.76 47.85 -25.32
CA GLU A 285 -6.48 46.70 -25.90
C GLU A 285 -5.52 45.55 -26.26
N ASP A 286 -6.02 44.32 -26.42
CA ASP A 286 -5.22 43.17 -26.85
C ASP A 286 -4.50 43.48 -28.18
N GLY A 287 -3.17 43.44 -28.16
CA GLY A 287 -2.31 43.75 -29.31
C GLY A 287 -1.90 45.23 -29.45
N GLN A 288 -2.32 46.11 -28.53
CA GLN A 288 -1.73 47.43 -28.35
C GLN A 288 -0.64 47.38 -27.27
N GLU A 289 0.41 48.17 -27.41
CA GLU A 289 1.46 48.30 -26.39
C GLU A 289 1.31 49.63 -25.65
N PRO A 290 1.46 49.66 -24.31
CA PRO A 290 1.51 50.91 -23.57
C PRO A 290 2.75 51.70 -23.95
N GLN A 291 2.77 52.99 -23.61
CA GLN A 291 3.96 53.81 -23.83
C GLN A 291 5.11 53.30 -22.95
N VAL A 292 6.02 52.52 -23.56
CA VAL A 292 7.29 52.11 -22.96
C VAL A 292 8.24 53.32 -22.98
N LEU A 293 8.65 53.74 -21.79
CA LEU A 293 9.57 54.86 -21.57
C LEU A 293 11.04 54.42 -21.61
N GLY A 294 11.31 53.16 -21.23
CA GLY A 294 12.65 52.58 -21.19
C GLY A 294 12.61 51.07 -21.01
N SER A 295 13.72 50.41 -21.35
CA SER A 295 13.91 48.96 -21.21
C SER A 295 15.26 48.70 -20.55
N TYR A 296 15.28 47.75 -19.62
CA TYR A 296 16.39 47.47 -18.71
C TYR A 296 16.56 45.96 -18.57
N ARG A 297 17.80 45.48 -18.65
CA ARG A 297 18.12 44.13 -18.20
C ARG A 297 18.07 44.08 -16.67
N GLY A 298 17.61 42.99 -16.08
CA GLY A 298 17.50 42.88 -14.62
C GLY A 298 18.82 43.14 -13.88
N SER A 299 19.95 42.76 -14.48
CA SER A 299 21.30 43.06 -13.97
C SER A 299 21.60 44.56 -13.84
N GLU A 300 20.95 45.41 -14.64
CA GLU A 300 21.07 46.87 -14.55
C GLU A 300 20.24 47.45 -13.40
N LEU A 301 19.20 46.74 -12.95
CA LEU A 301 18.33 47.17 -11.85
C LEU A 301 18.90 46.84 -10.47
N VAL A 302 19.89 45.94 -10.38
CA VAL A 302 20.49 45.50 -9.12
C VAL A 302 21.08 46.68 -8.34
N GLY A 303 20.73 46.78 -7.07
CA GLY A 303 21.16 47.85 -6.17
C GLY A 303 20.24 49.07 -6.13
N LEU A 304 19.26 49.17 -7.03
CA LEU A 304 18.29 50.27 -7.06
C LEU A 304 17.52 50.36 -5.74
N ARG A 305 17.51 51.52 -5.09
CA ARG A 305 16.75 51.74 -3.84
C ARG A 305 15.29 52.09 -4.09
N TYR A 306 14.44 51.68 -3.17
CA TYR A 306 13.01 51.96 -3.18
C TYR A 306 12.50 52.28 -1.77
N LEU A 307 11.32 52.89 -1.69
CA LEU A 307 10.59 53.11 -0.46
C LEU A 307 9.75 51.86 -0.16
N PRO A 308 9.97 51.14 0.97
CA PRO A 308 9.19 49.96 1.29
C PRO A 308 7.72 50.29 1.52
N PRO A 309 6.80 49.33 1.36
CA PRO A 309 5.36 49.54 1.52
C PRO A 309 4.98 50.03 2.92
N PHE A 310 5.78 49.68 3.94
CA PHE A 310 5.59 50.06 5.34
C PHE A 310 6.93 50.52 5.96
N PRO A 311 6.93 51.52 6.86
CA PRO A 311 8.16 52.14 7.38
C PRO A 311 8.69 51.50 8.68
N TYR A 312 8.36 50.24 9.00
CA TYR A 312 8.67 49.64 10.30
C TYR A 312 10.17 49.35 10.53
N PHE A 313 10.88 48.91 9.49
CA PHE A 313 12.26 48.40 9.60
C PHE A 313 13.29 49.24 8.84
N MET A 314 13.04 50.55 8.74
CA MET A 314 13.87 51.49 7.95
C MET A 314 15.35 51.51 8.34
N ASP A 315 15.68 51.13 9.57
CA ASP A 315 17.06 51.08 10.08
C ASP A 315 17.80 49.77 9.72
N SER A 316 17.18 48.86 8.94
CA SER A 316 17.79 47.60 8.52
C SER A 316 18.98 47.83 7.58
N GLU A 317 20.16 47.35 7.99
CA GLU A 317 21.39 47.52 7.21
C GLU A 317 21.30 46.80 5.86
N GLY A 318 21.66 47.51 4.79
CA GLY A 318 21.69 46.95 3.42
C GLY A 318 20.32 46.63 2.79
N ALA A 319 19.21 46.93 3.47
CA ALA A 319 17.85 46.66 3.01
C ALA A 319 17.31 47.70 2.00
N PHE A 320 16.09 47.47 1.53
CA PHE A 320 15.29 48.32 0.64
C PHE A 320 15.95 48.63 -0.70
N ARG A 321 16.55 47.59 -1.29
CA ARG A 321 17.18 47.61 -2.61
C ARG A 321 16.80 46.40 -3.46
N VAL A 322 17.01 46.52 -4.76
CA VAL A 322 16.84 45.41 -5.70
C VAL A 322 18.05 44.46 -5.64
N LEU A 323 17.79 43.15 -5.60
CA LEU A 323 18.79 42.08 -5.61
C LEU A 323 18.60 41.19 -6.84
N ALA A 324 19.68 40.54 -7.29
CA ALA A 324 19.61 39.52 -8.34
C ALA A 324 19.16 38.18 -7.74
N ALA A 325 18.20 37.51 -8.38
CA ALA A 325 17.83 36.15 -8.03
C ALA A 325 17.29 35.37 -9.24
N ASP A 326 17.82 34.17 -9.46
CA ASP A 326 17.53 33.38 -10.66
C ASP A 326 16.18 32.65 -10.58
N PHE A 327 15.62 32.48 -9.37
CA PHE A 327 14.30 31.83 -9.17
C PHE A 327 13.12 32.70 -9.61
N VAL A 328 13.35 33.98 -9.90
CA VAL A 328 12.30 34.92 -10.33
C VAL A 328 11.78 34.50 -11.71
N SER A 329 10.48 34.18 -11.78
CA SER A 329 9.79 33.73 -12.98
C SER A 329 9.04 34.87 -13.70
N ILE A 330 8.79 34.66 -15.00
CA ILE A 330 7.95 35.51 -15.87
C ILE A 330 6.66 34.79 -16.33
N GLU A 331 6.39 33.59 -15.81
CA GLU A 331 5.17 32.84 -16.13
C GLU A 331 3.94 33.43 -15.42
N ASP A 332 4.13 33.96 -14.21
CA ASP A 332 3.09 34.56 -13.36
C ASP A 332 3.59 35.85 -12.66
N GLY A 333 2.67 36.58 -12.01
CA GLY A 333 2.99 37.82 -11.31
C GLY A 333 3.49 38.93 -12.24
N THR A 334 4.55 39.63 -11.84
CA THR A 334 5.11 40.83 -12.53
C THR A 334 6.55 40.65 -13.01
N GLY A 335 7.21 39.55 -12.64
CA GLY A 335 8.65 39.37 -12.80
C GLY A 335 9.51 40.12 -11.78
N LEU A 336 8.91 40.79 -10.78
CA LEU A 336 9.62 41.29 -9.59
C LEU A 336 8.99 40.67 -8.33
N VAL A 337 9.83 40.17 -7.43
CA VAL A 337 9.39 39.45 -6.23
C VAL A 337 9.78 40.24 -5.00
N HIS A 338 8.83 40.55 -4.11
CA HIS A 338 9.20 41.15 -2.82
C HIS A 338 9.89 40.08 -1.97
N LEU A 339 10.94 40.45 -1.22
CA LEU A 339 11.65 39.54 -0.33
C LEU A 339 11.35 39.89 1.12
N ALA A 340 10.86 38.92 1.89
CA ALA A 340 10.68 38.98 3.33
C ALA A 340 11.41 37.77 3.95
N PRO A 341 12.73 37.90 4.23
CA PRO A 341 13.62 36.75 4.43
C PRO A 341 13.38 35.92 5.70
N ALA A 342 12.49 36.36 6.58
CA ALA A 342 12.01 35.54 7.69
C ALA A 342 10.88 34.58 7.28
N TYR A 343 10.33 34.67 6.07
CA TYR A 343 9.12 33.95 5.67
C TYR A 343 9.22 33.24 4.30
N GLY A 344 10.38 33.31 3.64
CA GLY A 344 10.67 32.58 2.41
C GLY A 344 12.10 32.01 2.42
N GLU A 345 12.27 30.74 2.02
CA GLU A 345 13.59 30.10 1.97
C GLU A 345 14.49 30.76 0.92
N ASP A 346 13.95 30.96 -0.29
CA ASP A 346 14.66 31.64 -1.38
C ASP A 346 14.93 33.12 -1.07
N ASP A 347 14.00 33.79 -0.39
CA ASP A 347 14.18 35.14 0.13
C ASP A 347 15.40 35.21 1.06
N LYS A 348 15.49 34.27 2.01
CA LYS A 348 16.62 34.20 2.94
C LYS A 348 17.93 33.90 2.20
N ASN A 349 17.93 32.89 1.32
CA ASN A 349 19.11 32.52 0.55
C ASN A 349 19.63 33.65 -0.34
N THR A 350 18.75 34.54 -0.81
CA THR A 350 19.11 35.71 -1.63
C THR A 350 19.62 36.89 -0.79
N THR A 351 19.07 37.07 0.40
CA THR A 351 19.39 38.20 1.29
C THR A 351 20.61 37.95 2.18
N ASP A 352 20.88 36.69 2.53
CA ASP A 352 22.03 36.29 3.35
C ASP A 352 23.38 36.73 2.74
N PRO A 353 23.71 36.46 1.45
CA PRO A 353 24.94 36.95 0.83
C PRO A 353 25.00 38.47 0.71
N ALA A 354 23.85 39.14 0.73
CA ALA A 354 23.73 40.59 0.68
C ALA A 354 23.90 41.25 2.05
N GLY A 355 24.09 40.47 3.13
CA GLY A 355 24.28 40.95 4.49
C GLY A 355 23.01 41.50 5.15
N ILE A 356 21.83 41.17 4.62
CA ILE A 356 20.56 41.68 5.14
C ILE A 356 20.05 40.72 6.21
N THR A 357 19.96 41.20 7.46
CA THR A 357 19.49 40.38 8.58
C THR A 357 17.96 40.27 8.56
N PRO A 358 17.37 39.05 8.65
CA PRO A 358 15.93 38.89 8.67
C PRO A 358 15.26 39.52 9.90
N VAL A 359 14.09 40.14 9.68
CA VAL A 359 13.20 40.64 10.75
C VAL A 359 12.02 39.68 10.93
N THR A 360 11.69 39.29 12.16
CA THR A 360 10.61 38.32 12.45
C THR A 360 9.52 38.92 13.35
N PRO A 361 8.71 39.87 12.84
CA PRO A 361 7.67 40.55 13.63
C PRO A 361 6.44 39.68 13.98
N VAL A 362 6.56 38.36 13.91
CA VAL A 362 5.47 37.42 14.11
C VAL A 362 5.85 36.45 15.22
N ASP A 363 5.00 36.39 16.25
CA ASP A 363 5.19 35.55 17.42
C ASP A 363 4.98 34.04 17.12
N ALA A 364 5.11 33.21 18.16
CA ALA A 364 4.93 31.76 18.04
C ALA A 364 3.50 31.34 17.65
N LYS A 365 2.50 32.21 17.83
CA LYS A 365 1.07 31.98 17.52
C LYS A 365 0.66 32.54 16.17
N GLY A 366 1.61 32.99 15.35
CA GLY A 366 1.31 33.59 14.05
C GLY A 366 0.66 34.97 14.17
N ARG A 367 0.93 35.72 15.25
CA ARG A 367 0.40 37.08 15.45
C ARG A 367 1.51 38.11 15.36
N PHE A 368 1.19 39.30 14.86
CA PHE A 368 2.16 40.40 14.86
C PHE A 368 2.53 40.84 16.28
N ASP A 369 3.82 41.10 16.51
CA ASP A 369 4.32 41.66 17.77
C ASP A 369 4.35 43.21 17.76
N SER A 370 4.92 43.81 18.81
CA SER A 370 4.98 45.26 18.96
C SER A 370 5.85 46.00 17.92
N SER A 371 6.73 45.30 17.20
CA SER A 371 7.54 45.90 16.13
C SER A 371 6.71 46.27 14.90
N VAL A 372 5.53 45.66 14.74
CA VAL A 372 4.51 46.02 13.74
C VAL A 372 3.24 46.46 14.49
N GLY A 373 3.38 47.57 15.21
CA GLY A 373 2.42 48.02 16.23
C GLY A 373 0.97 48.17 15.76
N ASP A 374 0.74 48.64 14.54
CA ASP A 374 -0.62 48.85 14.00
C ASP A 374 -1.41 47.54 13.80
N TYR A 375 -0.70 46.42 13.63
CA TYR A 375 -1.30 45.09 13.48
C TYR A 375 -1.04 44.17 14.68
N ALA A 376 -0.40 44.68 15.74
CA ALA A 376 0.00 43.89 16.89
C ALA A 376 -1.16 43.09 17.51
N GLY A 377 -0.92 41.82 17.81
CA GLY A 377 -1.89 40.87 18.35
C GLY A 377 -2.86 40.27 17.32
N GLN A 378 -2.90 40.76 16.08
CA GLN A 378 -3.71 40.16 15.01
C GLN A 378 -2.99 38.96 14.41
N HIS A 379 -3.73 37.89 14.15
CA HIS A 379 -3.20 36.75 13.40
C HIS A 379 -2.88 37.17 11.95
N VAL A 380 -1.80 36.65 11.38
CA VAL A 380 -1.30 37.08 10.06
C VAL A 380 -2.35 37.00 8.96
N PHE A 381 -3.18 35.94 8.94
CA PHE A 381 -4.25 35.82 7.93
C PHE A 381 -5.39 36.83 8.13
N ASP A 382 -5.72 37.19 9.38
CA ASP A 382 -6.77 38.17 9.68
C ASP A 382 -6.30 39.60 9.36
N ALA A 383 -5.00 39.88 9.59
CA ALA A 383 -4.37 41.15 9.32
C ALA A 383 -4.36 41.52 7.82
N ASN A 384 -4.43 40.54 6.91
CA ASN A 384 -4.48 40.77 5.46
C ASN A 384 -5.54 41.82 5.08
N LYS A 385 -6.73 41.79 5.69
CA LYS A 385 -7.80 42.75 5.37
C LYS A 385 -7.42 44.20 5.69
N ALA A 386 -6.77 44.42 6.83
CA ALA A 386 -6.30 45.74 7.25
C ALA A 386 -5.14 46.21 6.37
N ILE A 387 -4.15 45.34 6.15
CA ILE A 387 -3.00 45.58 5.27
C ILE A 387 -3.45 45.98 3.85
N ILE A 388 -4.40 45.25 3.27
CA ILE A 388 -4.95 45.55 1.94
C ILE A 388 -5.64 46.92 1.95
N ALA A 389 -6.42 47.23 2.97
CA ALA A 389 -7.11 48.51 3.07
C ALA A 389 -6.13 49.69 3.17
N ASP A 390 -5.06 49.55 3.94
CA ASP A 390 -4.02 50.56 4.09
C ASP A 390 -3.24 50.78 2.78
N LEU A 391 -2.82 49.71 2.10
CA LEU A 391 -2.15 49.79 0.79
C LEU A 391 -3.04 50.40 -0.30
N LYS A 392 -4.35 50.09 -0.27
CA LYS A 392 -5.33 50.60 -1.23
C LYS A 392 -5.61 52.09 -1.04
N ASN A 393 -5.75 52.52 0.20
CA ASN A 393 -6.16 53.89 0.52
C ASN A 393 -4.97 54.83 0.77
N GLY A 394 -3.75 54.28 0.93
CA GLY A 394 -2.59 55.05 1.37
C GLY A 394 -2.81 55.60 2.79
N THR A 395 -3.36 54.78 3.68
CA THR A 395 -3.72 55.16 5.05
C THR A 395 -2.93 54.36 6.08
N GLY A 396 -3.05 54.75 7.35
CA GLY A 396 -2.42 54.04 8.46
C GLY A 396 -0.89 53.94 8.26
N PRO A 397 -0.27 52.78 8.53
CA PRO A 397 1.16 52.62 8.36
C PRO A 397 1.63 52.64 6.90
N ALA A 398 0.74 52.44 5.91
CA ALA A 398 1.08 52.53 4.49
C ALA A 398 1.04 53.97 3.93
N ALA A 399 0.65 54.97 4.74
CA ALA A 399 0.52 56.37 4.31
C ALA A 399 1.81 56.98 3.74
N VAL A 400 2.95 56.37 4.04
CA VAL A 400 4.27 56.76 3.51
C VAL A 400 4.37 56.66 1.98
N ASN A 401 3.55 55.84 1.31
CA ASN A 401 3.67 55.60 -0.15
C ASN A 401 2.54 56.16 -1.02
N HIS A 402 1.57 56.92 -0.48
CA HIS A 402 0.29 57.17 -1.18
C HIS A 402 -0.40 55.82 -1.59
N PRO A 403 -1.57 55.80 -2.25
CA PRO A 403 -2.18 54.55 -2.72
C PRO A 403 -1.28 53.78 -3.71
N VAL A 404 -0.79 52.61 -3.29
CA VAL A 404 0.17 51.76 -4.04
C VAL A 404 -0.39 50.44 -4.56
N LEU A 405 -1.59 50.06 -4.13
CA LEU A 405 -2.25 48.84 -4.64
C LEU A 405 -2.77 49.06 -6.06
N LEU A 406 -2.24 48.30 -7.03
CA LEU A 406 -2.66 48.35 -8.43
C LEU A 406 -3.80 47.36 -8.72
N ARG A 407 -3.65 46.12 -8.26
CA ARG A 407 -4.58 45.01 -8.51
C ARG A 407 -4.81 44.22 -7.22
N HIS A 408 -6.06 43.83 -7.01
CA HIS A 408 -6.47 42.93 -5.93
C HIS A 408 -7.42 41.89 -6.50
N GLU A 409 -7.00 40.63 -6.44
CA GLU A 409 -7.74 39.48 -6.94
C GLU A 409 -7.73 38.34 -5.91
N THR A 410 -8.53 37.31 -6.19
CA THR A 410 -8.49 36.06 -5.44
C THR A 410 -7.76 35.03 -6.28
N TYR A 411 -6.78 34.36 -5.68
CA TYR A 411 -5.99 33.32 -6.32
C TYR A 411 -6.27 31.98 -5.65
N GLU A 412 -6.65 30.97 -6.44
CA GLU A 412 -6.88 29.62 -5.96
C GLU A 412 -5.69 28.74 -6.32
N HIS A 413 -5.07 28.13 -5.30
CA HIS A 413 -3.85 27.35 -5.47
C HIS A 413 -3.68 26.28 -4.39
N PRO A 414 -2.85 25.24 -4.63
CA PRO A 414 -2.48 24.29 -3.61
C PRO A 414 -1.63 24.95 -2.50
N TYR A 415 -2.10 24.90 -1.25
CA TYR A 415 -1.43 25.49 -0.09
C TYR A 415 -1.16 24.45 1.00
N PRO A 416 0.01 24.48 1.68
CA PRO A 416 0.36 23.50 2.69
C PRO A 416 -0.43 23.71 4.00
N HIS A 417 -0.98 22.64 4.54
CA HIS A 417 -1.68 22.58 5.82
C HIS A 417 -0.96 21.60 6.75
N CYS A 418 -1.06 21.82 8.07
CA CYS A 418 -0.50 20.89 9.04
C CYS A 418 -1.12 19.50 8.83
N TRP A 419 -0.28 18.48 8.64
CA TRP A 419 -0.71 17.10 8.41
C TRP A 419 -1.55 16.52 9.55
N ARG A 420 -1.54 17.16 10.74
CA ARG A 420 -2.34 16.79 11.90
C ARG A 420 -3.51 17.71 12.16
N CYS A 421 -3.25 18.97 12.55
CA CYS A 421 -4.33 19.88 12.94
C CYS A 421 -5.09 20.50 11.76
N ARG A 422 -4.62 20.26 10.52
CA ARG A 422 -5.23 20.71 9.24
C ARG A 422 -5.34 22.23 9.08
N ASN A 423 -4.73 23.02 9.96
CA ASN A 423 -4.63 24.47 9.79
C ASN A 423 -3.59 24.81 8.72
N PRO A 424 -3.77 25.90 7.95
CA PRO A 424 -2.78 26.35 6.99
C PRO A 424 -1.47 26.72 7.69
N LEU A 425 -0.35 26.28 7.12
CA LEU A 425 0.98 26.58 7.66
C LEU A 425 1.44 27.98 7.26
N ILE A 426 2.42 28.49 7.99
CA ILE A 426 3.23 29.62 7.54
C ILE A 426 4.67 29.16 7.42
N TYR A 427 5.45 29.78 6.54
CA TYR A 427 6.91 29.63 6.59
C TYR A 427 7.45 30.69 7.53
N LYS A 428 8.33 30.31 8.46
CA LYS A 428 8.87 31.21 9.48
C LYS A 428 10.32 30.86 9.81
N ALA A 429 11.16 31.87 9.94
CA ALA A 429 12.52 31.73 10.41
C ALA A 429 12.52 31.40 11.90
N VAL A 430 13.07 30.23 12.22
CA VAL A 430 13.18 29.72 13.60
C VAL A 430 14.53 29.06 13.78
N SER A 431 15.03 29.06 15.03
CA SER A 431 16.16 28.20 15.37
C SER A 431 15.67 26.76 15.44
N SER A 432 16.43 25.85 14.87
CA SER A 432 16.16 24.42 14.94
C SER A 432 17.47 23.65 14.97
N TRP A 433 17.43 22.43 15.49
CA TRP A 433 18.53 21.47 15.37
C TRP A 433 18.34 20.62 14.13
N PHE A 434 19.43 20.37 13.42
CA PHE A 434 19.45 19.67 12.14
C PHE A 434 20.44 18.52 12.11
N VAL A 435 20.12 17.50 11.32
CA VAL A 435 21.10 16.53 10.81
C VAL A 435 21.54 16.96 9.40
N ARG A 436 22.86 17.01 9.14
CA ARG A 436 23.50 17.31 7.84
C ARG A 436 23.34 16.18 6.83
N VAL A 437 22.10 15.85 6.47
CA VAL A 437 21.79 14.79 5.51
C VAL A 437 22.44 15.04 4.14
N THR A 438 22.61 16.31 3.76
CA THR A 438 23.23 16.69 2.49
C THR A 438 24.68 16.20 2.34
N GLU A 439 25.43 16.02 3.44
CA GLU A 439 26.83 15.57 3.40
C GLU A 439 26.99 14.09 3.03
N PHE A 440 26.01 13.25 3.34
CA PHE A 440 26.04 11.81 3.05
C PHE A 440 24.90 11.35 2.14
N ARG A 441 24.25 12.30 1.45
CA ARG A 441 23.14 12.05 0.53
C ARG A 441 23.48 11.05 -0.55
N ASP A 442 24.60 11.27 -1.24
CA ASP A 442 25.00 10.42 -2.36
C ASP A 442 25.35 9.01 -1.86
N ARG A 443 25.88 8.90 -0.64
CA ARG A 443 26.11 7.62 0.03
C ARG A 443 24.80 6.88 0.35
N MET A 444 23.75 7.58 0.75
CA MET A 444 22.42 6.94 0.92
C MET A 444 21.91 6.34 -0.39
N VAL A 445 22.14 7.02 -1.53
CA VAL A 445 21.75 6.52 -2.85
C VAL A 445 22.52 5.24 -3.19
N GLU A 446 23.85 5.21 -2.96
CA GLU A 446 24.66 4.01 -3.16
C GLU A 446 24.22 2.83 -2.29
N LEU A 447 23.93 3.08 -1.01
CA LEU A 447 23.49 2.04 -0.08
C LEU A 447 22.09 1.51 -0.42
N ASN A 448 21.23 2.35 -1.00
CA ASN A 448 19.90 1.94 -1.46
C ASN A 448 19.94 0.90 -2.59
N GLU A 449 21.00 0.88 -3.42
CA GLU A 449 21.15 -0.12 -4.48
C GLU A 449 21.25 -1.55 -3.94
N GLN A 450 21.75 -1.70 -2.71
CA GLN A 450 21.91 -2.97 -2.02
C GLN A 450 20.60 -3.51 -1.44
N ILE A 451 19.54 -2.71 -1.43
CA ILE A 451 18.23 -3.07 -0.88
C ILE A 451 17.38 -3.72 -1.96
N THR A 452 16.74 -4.84 -1.66
CA THR A 452 15.71 -5.45 -2.52
C THR A 452 14.37 -4.78 -2.24
N TRP A 453 13.80 -4.11 -3.24
CA TRP A 453 12.51 -3.43 -3.12
C TRP A 453 11.41 -4.18 -3.86
N TYR A 454 10.25 -4.29 -3.21
CA TYR A 454 9.02 -4.77 -3.83
C TYR A 454 7.94 -3.68 -3.70
N PRO A 455 7.44 -3.12 -4.81
CA PRO A 455 7.87 -3.37 -6.19
C PRO A 455 9.24 -2.72 -6.52
N GLU A 456 9.96 -3.30 -7.48
CA GLU A 456 11.35 -2.94 -7.80
C GLU A 456 11.53 -1.46 -8.18
N HIS A 457 10.56 -0.88 -8.91
CA HIS A 457 10.61 0.50 -9.36
C HIS A 457 10.63 1.55 -8.23
N VAL A 458 10.36 1.17 -6.97
CA VAL A 458 10.48 2.06 -5.81
C VAL A 458 11.94 2.47 -5.58
N LYS A 459 12.89 1.55 -5.82
CA LYS A 459 14.32 1.74 -5.64
C LYS A 459 14.81 2.97 -6.41
N ASP A 460 14.63 2.98 -7.72
CA ASP A 460 15.08 4.05 -8.61
C ASP A 460 14.08 5.21 -8.75
N GLY A 461 12.80 4.91 -8.49
CA GLY A 461 11.67 5.81 -8.62
C GLY A 461 11.47 6.69 -7.40
N ILE A 462 10.36 6.52 -6.70
CA ILE A 462 9.93 7.40 -5.60
C ILE A 462 10.99 7.54 -4.51
N PHE A 463 11.62 6.45 -4.06
CA PHE A 463 12.60 6.50 -2.97
C PHE A 463 13.96 7.02 -3.45
N GLY A 464 14.51 6.46 -4.54
CA GLY A 464 15.79 6.93 -5.10
C GLY A 464 15.79 8.40 -5.51
N ASN A 465 14.70 8.89 -6.13
CA ASN A 465 14.55 10.32 -6.44
C ASN A 465 14.46 11.18 -5.17
N TRP A 466 13.79 10.69 -4.13
CA TRP A 466 13.71 11.38 -2.84
C TRP A 466 15.09 11.52 -2.21
N LEU A 467 15.87 10.44 -2.17
CA LEU A 467 17.25 10.46 -1.66
C LEU A 467 18.13 11.45 -2.43
N ARG A 468 18.10 11.47 -3.76
CA ARG A 468 18.86 12.43 -4.60
C ARG A 468 18.51 13.90 -4.30
N GLY A 469 17.29 14.17 -3.86
CA GLY A 469 16.82 15.50 -3.49
C GLY A 469 16.86 15.80 -1.98
N ALA A 470 17.46 14.93 -1.16
CA ALA A 470 17.41 15.07 0.29
C ALA A 470 18.05 16.39 0.77
N ARG A 471 17.40 17.01 1.75
CA ARG A 471 17.83 18.23 2.44
C ARG A 471 18.14 17.89 3.90
N ASP A 472 18.86 18.78 4.57
CA ASP A 472 19.12 18.65 6.01
C ASP A 472 17.80 18.51 6.79
N TRP A 473 17.80 17.60 7.74
CA TRP A 473 16.60 17.20 8.47
C TRP A 473 16.47 17.99 9.76
N SER A 474 15.41 18.79 9.87
CA SER A 474 15.04 19.50 11.11
C SER A 474 14.51 18.52 12.15
N ILE A 475 15.31 18.27 13.18
CA ILE A 475 15.04 17.28 14.24
C ILE A 475 14.50 17.87 15.54
N SER A 476 14.42 19.20 15.69
CA SER A 476 13.83 19.77 16.90
C SER A 476 12.34 20.09 16.74
N ARG A 477 11.60 19.93 17.84
CA ARG A 477 10.20 20.31 17.98
C ARG A 477 10.04 21.09 19.29
N ASN A 478 9.31 22.21 19.25
CA ASN A 478 9.06 23.05 20.43
C ASN A 478 7.87 22.52 21.24
N ARG A 479 7.91 21.24 21.61
CA ARG A 479 6.82 20.46 22.21
C ARG A 479 7.23 19.82 23.56
N TYR A 480 6.37 18.98 24.15
CA TYR A 480 6.47 18.56 25.55
C TYR A 480 6.72 17.06 25.74
N TRP A 481 6.04 16.22 24.97
CA TRP A 481 6.02 14.76 25.06
C TRP A 481 6.83 14.13 23.92
N GLY A 482 8.08 13.78 24.24
CA GLY A 482 9.01 13.14 23.33
C GLY A 482 10.39 12.98 23.95
N THR A 483 11.29 12.30 23.26
CA THR A 483 12.69 12.22 23.68
C THR A 483 13.32 13.61 23.68
N PRO A 484 13.88 14.11 24.80
CA PRO A 484 14.51 15.42 24.84
C PRO A 484 15.78 15.45 23.97
N ILE A 485 16.07 16.60 23.36
CA ILE A 485 17.40 16.80 22.78
C ILE A 485 18.41 16.97 23.92
N PRO A 486 19.49 16.15 23.99
CA PRO A 486 20.38 16.12 25.15
C PRO A 486 21.49 17.18 25.09
N VAL A 487 21.11 18.42 24.77
CA VAL A 487 22.03 19.56 24.64
C VAL A 487 21.86 20.51 25.81
N TRP A 488 22.94 20.75 26.56
CA TRP A 488 23.03 21.76 27.61
C TRP A 488 23.82 22.97 27.10
N ARG A 489 23.29 24.16 27.34
CA ARG A 489 23.88 25.45 26.95
C ARG A 489 24.05 26.35 28.17
N SER A 490 25.13 27.12 28.18
CA SER A 490 25.31 28.20 29.15
C SER A 490 24.21 29.26 29.03
N ASP A 491 23.68 29.73 30.16
CA ASP A 491 22.74 30.85 30.21
C ASP A 491 23.41 32.24 30.13
N ASP A 492 24.75 32.30 30.05
CA ASP A 492 25.51 33.52 29.88
C ASP A 492 26.30 33.53 28.55
N PRO A 493 26.01 34.44 27.61
CA PRO A 493 26.72 34.55 26.35
C PRO A 493 28.19 34.98 26.49
N ALA A 494 28.61 35.53 27.63
CA ALA A 494 30.01 35.84 27.89
C ALA A 494 30.86 34.58 28.16
N TYR A 495 30.23 33.48 28.56
CA TYR A 495 30.85 32.17 28.78
C TYR A 495 30.13 31.11 27.94
N PRO A 496 30.21 31.17 26.60
CA PRO A 496 29.47 30.27 25.73
C PRO A 496 30.04 28.85 25.83
N ARG A 497 29.18 27.91 26.22
CA ARG A 497 29.50 26.48 26.29
C ARG A 497 28.30 25.66 25.86
N ILE A 498 28.55 24.57 25.13
CA ILE A 498 27.57 23.57 24.75
C ILE A 498 28.13 22.20 25.15
N ASP A 499 27.36 21.42 25.91
CA ASP A 499 27.64 20.03 26.23
C ASP A 499 26.53 19.13 25.69
N VAL A 500 26.89 17.98 25.11
CA VAL A 500 25.96 16.99 24.58
C VAL A 500 26.19 15.66 25.29
N TYR A 501 25.14 15.12 25.90
CA TYR A 501 25.18 13.86 26.65
C TYR A 501 24.54 12.74 25.85
N GLY A 502 25.10 11.53 25.93
CA GLY A 502 24.60 10.37 25.19
C GLY A 502 24.26 9.17 26.06
N SER A 503 24.35 9.27 27.39
CA SER A 503 23.98 8.17 28.29
C SER A 503 23.59 8.66 29.69
N LEU A 504 22.89 7.80 30.43
CA LEU A 504 22.57 8.00 31.85
C LEU A 504 23.84 8.08 32.71
N ASP A 505 24.90 7.36 32.34
CA ASP A 505 26.20 7.41 33.04
C ASP A 505 26.89 8.77 32.89
N GLU A 506 26.80 9.40 31.71
CA GLU A 506 27.33 10.75 31.50
C GLU A 506 26.51 11.79 32.27
N LEU A 507 25.18 11.64 32.30
CA LEU A 507 24.29 12.51 33.08
C LEU A 507 24.56 12.37 34.59
N GLU A 508 24.66 11.15 35.12
CA GLU A 508 24.95 10.90 36.54
C GLU A 508 26.29 11.50 36.96
N ARG A 509 27.31 11.38 36.10
CA ARG A 509 28.65 11.93 36.37
C ARG A 509 28.64 13.45 36.54
N ASP A 510 27.92 14.17 35.68
CA ASP A 510 27.99 15.63 35.60
C ASP A 510 26.94 16.34 36.46
N PHE A 511 25.82 15.68 36.77
CA PHE A 511 24.74 16.22 37.60
C PHE A 511 24.65 15.59 38.99
N GLY A 512 25.38 14.51 39.25
CA GLY A 512 25.41 13.80 40.53
C GLY A 512 24.17 12.97 40.85
N VAL A 513 23.23 12.86 39.90
CA VAL A 513 21.98 12.10 40.01
C VAL A 513 21.76 11.33 38.72
N ARG A 514 21.51 10.02 38.83
CA ARG A 514 21.06 9.20 37.70
C ARG A 514 19.55 9.39 37.50
N PRO A 515 19.09 9.92 36.35
CA PRO A 515 17.66 10.09 36.12
C PRO A 515 16.99 8.73 35.87
N ASP A 516 15.81 8.54 36.46
CA ASP A 516 14.91 7.40 36.19
C ASP A 516 13.83 7.75 35.14
N ASN A 517 13.76 9.02 34.76
CA ASN A 517 12.84 9.53 33.75
C ASN A 517 13.51 10.66 32.95
N LEU A 518 13.73 10.43 31.67
CA LEU A 518 14.31 11.41 30.74
C LEU A 518 13.27 12.39 30.19
N HIS A 519 11.98 12.23 30.46
CA HIS A 519 10.97 13.14 29.91
C HIS A 519 11.04 14.52 30.56
N ARG A 520 10.53 15.52 29.84
CA ARG A 520 10.22 16.83 30.43
C ARG A 520 9.10 16.67 31.48
N PRO A 521 9.08 17.49 32.55
CA PRO A 521 10.11 18.49 32.91
C PRO A 521 11.30 17.90 33.68
N TYR A 522 11.28 16.63 34.08
CA TYR A 522 12.28 16.04 34.99
C TYR A 522 13.72 16.22 34.51
N ILE A 523 13.99 15.96 33.23
CA ILE A 523 15.33 16.17 32.66
C ILE A 523 15.74 17.65 32.60
N ASP A 524 14.77 18.58 32.54
CA ASP A 524 15.03 20.03 32.48
C ASP A 524 15.58 20.55 33.82
N GLU A 525 15.36 19.82 34.92
CA GLU A 525 15.83 20.17 36.27
C GLU A 525 17.33 19.86 36.47
N LEU A 526 17.91 19.01 35.62
CA LEU A 526 19.33 18.71 35.63
C LEU A 526 20.11 19.95 35.17
N THR A 527 20.67 20.68 36.13
CA THR A 527 21.47 21.89 35.90
C THR A 527 22.75 21.83 36.70
N ARG A 528 23.81 22.46 36.20
CA ARG A 528 25.11 22.56 36.89
C ARG A 528 25.77 23.91 36.62
N PRO A 529 26.63 24.42 37.52
CA PRO A 529 27.43 25.60 37.21
C PRO A 529 28.22 25.42 35.92
N ASN A 530 28.34 26.47 35.12
CA ASN A 530 29.17 26.43 33.91
C ASN A 530 30.65 26.28 34.30
N PRO A 531 31.32 25.19 33.88
CA PRO A 531 32.73 24.98 34.22
C PRO A 531 33.67 26.01 33.60
N ASP A 532 33.26 26.72 32.55
CA ASP A 532 34.08 27.73 31.87
C ASP A 532 33.94 29.13 32.50
N ASP A 533 32.99 29.31 33.43
CA ASP A 533 32.80 30.56 34.17
C ASP A 533 33.51 30.50 35.54
N PRO A 534 34.65 31.21 35.70
CA PRO A 534 35.40 31.21 36.94
C PRO A 534 34.66 31.89 38.10
N THR A 535 33.60 32.63 37.83
CA THR A 535 32.75 33.26 38.86
C THR A 535 31.71 32.30 39.44
N GLY A 536 31.44 31.20 38.74
CA GLY A 536 30.43 30.20 39.10
C GLY A 536 28.99 30.73 39.06
N ARG A 537 28.72 31.80 38.31
CA ARG A 537 27.39 32.45 38.26
C ARG A 537 26.53 31.94 37.12
N SER A 538 27.14 31.65 35.98
CA SER A 538 26.43 31.07 34.83
C SER A 538 26.16 29.59 35.06
N THR A 539 25.07 29.11 34.48
CA THR A 539 24.53 27.76 34.66
C THR A 539 24.36 27.09 33.30
N MET A 540 24.76 25.81 33.22
CA MET A 540 24.43 24.95 32.08
C MET A 540 22.98 24.46 32.22
N ARG A 541 22.15 24.73 31.22
CA ARG A 541 20.74 24.36 31.17
C ARG A 541 20.42 23.63 29.89
N ARG A 542 19.57 22.60 29.95
CA ARG A 542 19.10 21.92 28.74
C ARG A 542 18.31 22.91 27.87
N ILE A 543 18.47 22.81 26.55
CA ILE A 543 17.52 23.47 25.64
C ILE A 543 16.12 22.85 25.83
N SER A 544 15.04 23.59 25.57
CA SER A 544 13.68 23.08 25.83
C SER A 544 13.20 22.02 24.84
N ASP A 545 13.83 21.93 23.68
CA ASP A 545 13.33 21.19 22.52
C ASP A 545 13.33 19.67 22.76
N VAL A 546 12.33 19.00 22.18
CA VAL A 546 12.28 17.54 22.05
C VAL A 546 12.60 17.14 20.60
N LEU A 547 13.03 15.90 20.42
CA LEU A 547 13.30 15.33 19.11
C LEU A 547 12.01 15.16 18.29
N ASP A 548 12.17 15.24 16.98
CA ASP A 548 11.21 14.76 16.01
C ASP A 548 10.88 13.28 16.28
N VAL A 549 9.60 12.91 16.28
CA VAL A 549 9.16 11.52 16.51
C VAL A 549 9.73 10.55 15.48
N TRP A 550 10.04 11.06 14.29
CA TRP A 550 10.72 10.30 13.24
C TRP A 550 12.17 9.91 13.61
N PHE A 551 12.79 10.62 14.55
CA PHE A 551 14.08 10.25 15.13
C PHE A 551 13.95 9.05 16.07
N ASP A 552 12.92 9.02 16.91
CA ASP A 552 12.64 7.88 17.78
C ASP A 552 12.36 6.63 16.94
N SER A 553 11.39 6.69 16.02
CA SER A 553 11.03 5.56 15.17
C SER A 553 12.19 5.12 14.25
N GLY A 554 12.96 6.06 13.68
CA GLY A 554 14.15 5.75 12.89
C GLY A 554 15.28 5.08 13.69
N SER A 555 15.28 5.25 15.02
CA SER A 555 16.26 4.64 15.93
C SER A 555 15.92 3.20 16.35
N MET A 556 14.71 2.73 16.01
CA MET A 556 14.18 1.43 16.40
C MET A 556 15.16 0.24 16.26
N PRO A 557 15.93 0.07 15.16
CA PRO A 557 16.77 -1.13 14.99
C PRO A 557 17.76 -1.39 16.13
N TYR A 558 18.32 -0.33 16.71
CA TYR A 558 19.29 -0.40 17.80
C TYR A 558 18.65 -0.05 19.16
N ALA A 559 17.68 0.87 19.18
CA ALA A 559 17.05 1.30 20.43
C ALA A 559 16.16 0.22 21.07
N GLN A 560 15.51 -0.64 20.28
CA GLN A 560 14.66 -1.73 20.80
C GLN A 560 15.44 -2.79 21.62
N VAL A 561 16.77 -2.81 21.50
CA VAL A 561 17.68 -3.72 22.21
C VAL A 561 18.65 -2.98 23.14
N HIS A 562 18.39 -1.70 23.40
CA HIS A 562 19.22 -0.86 24.29
C HIS A 562 20.69 -0.74 23.84
N TYR A 563 20.95 -0.83 22.54
CA TYR A 563 22.31 -0.64 21.99
C TYR A 563 22.75 0.82 22.15
N PRO A 564 24.03 1.11 22.48
CA PRO A 564 25.14 0.17 22.64
C PRO A 564 25.37 -0.34 24.07
N PHE A 565 24.48 0.02 25.01
CA PHE A 565 24.66 -0.27 26.44
C PHE A 565 24.46 -1.75 26.75
N GLU A 566 23.50 -2.38 26.06
CA GLU A 566 23.22 -3.81 26.14
C GLU A 566 23.11 -4.40 24.73
N ASN A 567 23.14 -5.74 24.64
CA ASN A 567 22.89 -6.51 23.42
C ASN A 567 23.75 -6.10 22.21
N SER A 568 24.95 -5.58 22.44
CA SER A 568 25.85 -5.11 21.37
C SER A 568 26.23 -6.23 20.41
N ASP A 569 26.62 -7.40 20.94
CA ASP A 569 26.96 -8.58 20.13
C ASP A 569 25.77 -9.04 19.27
N TRP A 570 24.56 -9.02 19.84
CA TRP A 570 23.33 -9.33 19.09
C TRP A 570 23.12 -8.31 17.97
N PHE A 571 23.18 -7.00 18.25
CA PHE A 571 22.97 -5.98 17.22
C PHE A 571 23.95 -6.11 16.04
N GLN A 572 25.22 -6.43 16.29
CA GLN A 572 26.21 -6.57 15.21
C GLN A 572 25.88 -7.69 14.22
N THR A 573 25.25 -8.77 14.66
CA THR A 573 24.87 -9.90 13.78
C THR A 573 23.45 -9.79 13.22
N HIS A 574 22.60 -8.94 13.80
CA HIS A 574 21.18 -8.79 13.44
C HIS A 574 20.87 -7.45 12.73
N TYR A 575 21.90 -6.71 12.30
CA TYR A 575 21.77 -5.44 11.58
C TYR A 575 22.65 -5.39 10.30
N PRO A 576 22.06 -5.22 9.09
CA PRO A 576 20.69 -4.83 8.80
C PRO A 576 19.65 -5.94 8.94
N GLY A 577 18.41 -5.58 9.28
CA GLY A 577 17.28 -6.50 9.32
C GLY A 577 16.96 -7.08 7.93
N ASP A 578 16.45 -8.30 7.90
CA ASP A 578 16.18 -9.04 6.66
C ASP A 578 14.94 -8.55 5.93
N PHE A 579 13.89 -8.16 6.68
CA PHE A 579 12.59 -7.82 6.11
C PHE A 579 11.86 -6.69 6.84
N ILE A 580 11.24 -5.82 6.06
CA ILE A 580 10.35 -4.75 6.50
C ILE A 580 9.19 -4.58 5.50
N VAL A 581 8.01 -4.20 5.99
CA VAL A 581 6.86 -3.88 5.14
C VAL A 581 6.02 -2.77 5.74
N GLU A 582 5.71 -1.76 4.94
CA GLU A 582 4.78 -0.68 5.27
C GLU A 582 4.13 -0.10 4.01
N TYR A 583 3.21 0.84 4.16
CA TYR A 583 2.61 1.55 3.04
C TYR A 583 3.60 2.47 2.33
N ILE A 584 3.39 2.71 1.03
CA ILE A 584 4.32 3.42 0.13
C ILE A 584 4.71 4.83 0.59
N GLY A 585 3.88 5.53 1.37
CA GLY A 585 4.24 6.85 1.90
C GLY A 585 5.34 6.82 2.96
N GLN A 586 5.67 5.64 3.51
CA GLN A 586 6.85 5.49 4.37
C GLN A 586 8.18 5.68 3.63
N THR A 587 8.18 5.73 2.29
CA THR A 587 9.32 6.23 1.49
C THR A 587 9.71 7.67 1.82
N ARG A 588 8.82 8.44 2.45
CA ARG A 588 9.09 9.78 2.99
C ARG A 588 9.01 9.84 4.52
N GLY A 589 8.68 8.72 5.17
CA GLY A 589 8.58 8.57 6.62
C GLY A 589 9.64 7.60 7.12
N TRP A 590 9.19 6.49 7.71
CA TRP A 590 10.02 5.55 8.46
C TRP A 590 11.17 4.94 7.63
N PHE A 591 10.93 4.51 6.39
CA PHE A 591 11.99 3.95 5.54
C PHE A 591 13.11 4.95 5.31
N TYR A 592 12.76 6.20 5.02
CA TYR A 592 13.72 7.27 4.79
C TYR A 592 14.50 7.59 6.07
N MET A 593 13.82 7.73 7.20
CA MET A 593 14.43 8.10 8.48
C MET A 593 15.36 7.00 9.00
N MET A 594 14.96 5.74 8.88
CA MET A 594 15.84 4.60 9.17
C MET A 594 17.08 4.62 8.28
N HIS A 595 16.93 4.88 6.98
CA HIS A 595 18.07 4.89 6.04
C HIS A 595 19.02 6.07 6.27
N VAL A 596 18.50 7.23 6.68
CA VAL A 596 19.29 8.39 7.13
C VAL A 596 20.15 8.02 8.34
N LEU A 597 19.55 7.48 9.40
CA LEU A 597 20.28 7.12 10.62
C LEU A 597 21.21 5.92 10.41
N ALA A 598 20.80 4.92 9.62
CA ALA A 598 21.63 3.79 9.22
C ALA A 598 22.93 4.23 8.55
N THR A 599 22.81 5.13 7.58
CA THR A 599 23.95 5.66 6.84
C THR A 599 24.84 6.50 7.75
N ALA A 600 24.25 7.47 8.46
CA ALA A 600 25.02 8.40 9.30
C ALA A 600 25.74 7.72 10.48
N LEU A 601 25.10 6.72 11.10
CA LEU A 601 25.63 6.05 12.29
C LEU A 601 26.52 4.87 11.94
N PHE A 602 26.18 4.09 10.91
CA PHE A 602 26.76 2.75 10.68
C PHE A 602 27.27 2.49 9.26
N ASP A 603 27.12 3.44 8.32
CA ASP A 603 27.50 3.35 6.90
C ASP A 603 27.05 2.05 6.21
N ARG A 604 25.77 1.70 6.35
CA ARG A 604 25.18 0.47 5.76
C ARG A 604 23.70 0.66 5.43
N PRO A 605 23.07 -0.20 4.60
CA PRO A 605 21.63 -0.11 4.35
C PRO A 605 20.83 -0.33 5.64
N ALA A 606 19.64 0.27 5.75
CA ALA A 606 18.80 0.09 6.94
C ALA A 606 18.18 -1.31 7.06
N PHE A 607 17.94 -1.97 5.93
CA PHE A 607 17.29 -3.28 5.81
C PHE A 607 17.68 -3.92 4.48
N LYS A 608 17.57 -5.26 4.37
CA LYS A 608 17.91 -6.00 3.15
C LYS A 608 16.75 -6.06 2.16
N THR A 609 15.52 -6.31 2.63
CA THR A 609 14.32 -6.43 1.78
C THR A 609 13.18 -5.57 2.30
N CYS A 610 12.55 -4.79 1.41
CA CYS A 610 11.43 -3.91 1.75
C CYS A 610 10.24 -4.08 0.81
N VAL A 611 9.07 -4.37 1.37
CA VAL A 611 7.80 -4.33 0.65
C VAL A 611 7.11 -2.99 0.93
N ALA A 612 6.86 -2.21 -0.11
CA ALA A 612 6.17 -0.92 -0.06
C ALA A 612 4.82 -1.06 -0.77
N HIS A 613 3.77 -1.38 -0.02
CA HIS A 613 2.44 -1.63 -0.59
C HIS A 613 1.68 -0.33 -0.90
N GLY A 614 0.73 -0.37 -1.82
CA GLY A 614 -0.10 0.79 -2.18
C GLY A 614 -1.16 1.13 -1.13
N ILE A 615 -2.13 1.96 -1.53
CA ILE A 615 -3.11 2.56 -0.61
C ILE A 615 -4.45 1.83 -0.70
N VAL A 616 -5.05 1.55 0.46
CA VAL A 616 -6.41 1.04 0.55
C VAL A 616 -7.41 2.21 0.44
N LEU A 617 -8.34 2.11 -0.50
CA LEU A 617 -9.35 3.11 -0.82
C LEU A 617 -10.72 2.66 -0.32
N GLY A 618 -11.55 3.64 0.08
CA GLY A 618 -12.95 3.43 0.41
C GLY A 618 -13.78 3.03 -0.81
N SER A 619 -15.04 2.67 -0.60
CA SER A 619 -15.95 2.24 -1.67
C SER A 619 -16.22 3.31 -2.73
N ASP A 620 -15.92 4.57 -2.42
CA ASP A 620 -16.02 5.75 -3.28
C ASP A 620 -14.75 6.02 -4.11
N GLY A 621 -13.70 5.20 -3.95
CA GLY A 621 -12.40 5.38 -4.61
C GLY A 621 -11.53 6.47 -3.98
N GLN A 622 -11.96 7.11 -2.89
CA GLN A 622 -11.14 8.06 -2.14
C GLN A 622 -10.33 7.34 -1.06
N LYS A 623 -9.29 7.99 -0.54
CA LYS A 623 -8.55 7.48 0.63
C LYS A 623 -9.53 7.28 1.78
N MET A 624 -9.45 6.13 2.45
CA MET A 624 -10.33 5.83 3.58
C MET A 624 -10.17 6.87 4.68
N SER A 625 -11.27 7.33 5.27
CA SER A 625 -11.20 8.18 6.46
C SER A 625 -12.36 7.92 7.42
N LYS A 626 -12.05 8.01 8.72
CA LYS A 626 -13.04 7.88 9.80
C LYS A 626 -14.14 8.95 9.71
N SER A 627 -13.81 10.14 9.19
CA SER A 627 -14.79 11.23 9.01
C SER A 627 -15.74 11.00 7.84
N LEU A 628 -15.26 10.39 6.74
CA LEU A 628 -16.09 10.08 5.58
C LEU A 628 -16.93 8.81 5.77
N ARG A 629 -16.54 7.92 6.69
CA ARG A 629 -17.19 6.61 6.92
C ARG A 629 -17.37 5.82 5.62
N ASN A 630 -16.38 5.90 4.73
CA ASN A 630 -16.44 5.36 3.37
C ASN A 630 -15.88 3.93 3.25
N TYR A 631 -15.85 3.17 4.35
CA TYR A 631 -15.35 1.79 4.38
C TYR A 631 -16.18 0.91 5.34
N PRO A 632 -16.30 -0.41 5.09
CA PRO A 632 -17.01 -1.33 5.99
C PRO A 632 -16.32 -1.45 7.35
N ASP A 633 -17.04 -1.61 8.45
CA ASP A 633 -16.38 -1.81 9.75
C ASP A 633 -15.58 -3.12 9.77
N VAL A 634 -14.36 -3.10 10.31
CA VAL A 634 -13.46 -4.26 10.27
C VAL A 634 -13.95 -5.38 11.18
N ASN A 635 -14.47 -5.05 12.36
CA ASN A 635 -14.97 -6.04 13.31
C ASN A 635 -16.25 -6.69 12.78
N GLU A 636 -17.14 -5.92 12.16
CA GLU A 636 -18.33 -6.48 11.50
C GLU A 636 -17.95 -7.47 10.38
N VAL A 637 -16.87 -7.20 9.63
CA VAL A 637 -16.36 -8.14 8.62
C VAL A 637 -15.76 -9.39 9.26
N PHE A 638 -14.98 -9.26 10.35
CA PHE A 638 -14.47 -10.40 11.09
C PHE A 638 -15.58 -11.32 11.61
N ASP A 639 -16.66 -10.74 12.15
CA ASP A 639 -17.78 -11.48 12.71
C ASP A 639 -18.65 -12.13 11.61
N ARG A 640 -18.70 -11.53 10.42
CA ARG A 640 -19.52 -12.03 9.31
C ARG A 640 -18.81 -13.04 8.41
N ASP A 641 -17.61 -12.71 7.94
CA ASP A 641 -16.91 -13.47 6.90
C ASP A 641 -15.65 -14.17 7.43
N GLY A 642 -15.02 -13.65 8.49
CA GLY A 642 -13.79 -14.18 9.08
C GLY A 642 -12.53 -13.41 8.67
N SER A 643 -11.46 -13.57 9.45
CA SER A 643 -10.16 -12.97 9.21
C SER A 643 -9.45 -13.58 7.99
N ASP A 644 -9.57 -14.88 7.75
CA ASP A 644 -8.93 -15.51 6.59
C ASP A 644 -9.55 -15.05 5.27
N ALA A 645 -10.87 -14.79 5.27
CA ALA A 645 -11.56 -14.22 4.11
C ALA A 645 -10.99 -12.85 3.72
N MET A 646 -10.79 -12.00 4.73
CA MET A 646 -10.24 -10.66 4.54
C MET A 646 -8.74 -10.69 4.23
N ARG A 647 -7.97 -11.58 4.87
CA ARG A 647 -6.56 -11.86 4.55
C ARG A 647 -6.45 -12.23 3.07
N TRP A 648 -7.22 -13.22 2.63
CA TRP A 648 -7.22 -13.67 1.24
C TRP A 648 -7.55 -12.54 0.25
N PHE A 649 -8.64 -11.82 0.48
CA PHE A 649 -9.08 -10.75 -0.42
C PHE A 649 -8.01 -9.67 -0.61
N LEU A 650 -7.38 -9.22 0.49
CA LEU A 650 -6.35 -8.18 0.43
C LEU A 650 -5.05 -8.72 -0.22
N MET A 651 -4.63 -9.92 0.16
CA MET A 651 -3.35 -10.51 -0.25
C MET A 651 -3.36 -11.03 -1.69
N ALA A 652 -4.49 -11.52 -2.18
CA ALA A 652 -4.65 -11.94 -3.58
C ALA A 652 -4.70 -10.75 -4.55
N SER A 653 -4.90 -9.53 -4.04
CA SER A 653 -5.01 -8.31 -4.84
C SER A 653 -3.64 -7.77 -5.28
N PRO A 654 -3.59 -6.88 -6.30
CA PRO A 654 -2.33 -6.28 -6.77
C PRO A 654 -1.77 -5.19 -5.84
N ILE A 655 -2.34 -4.95 -4.65
CA ILE A 655 -1.93 -3.85 -3.76
C ILE A 655 -0.47 -3.94 -3.32
N LEU A 656 0.06 -5.16 -3.16
CA LEU A 656 1.45 -5.40 -2.80
C LEU A 656 2.43 -5.12 -3.95
N ARG A 657 1.92 -4.97 -5.17
CA ARG A 657 2.70 -4.54 -6.35
C ARG A 657 2.64 -3.01 -6.55
N GLY A 658 2.27 -2.26 -5.49
CA GLY A 658 2.24 -0.80 -5.46
C GLY A 658 0.93 -0.16 -5.99
N GLY A 659 -0.06 -0.97 -6.36
CA GLY A 659 -1.37 -0.48 -6.82
C GLY A 659 -2.31 -0.07 -5.68
N ASN A 660 -3.38 0.65 -6.00
CA ASN A 660 -4.44 0.96 -5.02
C ASN A 660 -5.54 -0.12 -5.05
N LEU A 661 -6.21 -0.34 -3.93
CA LEU A 661 -7.31 -1.30 -3.81
C LEU A 661 -8.56 -0.67 -3.23
N ILE A 662 -9.70 -0.82 -3.91
CA ILE A 662 -11.01 -0.49 -3.36
C ILE A 662 -11.53 -1.70 -2.59
N VAL A 663 -11.81 -1.52 -1.30
CA VAL A 663 -12.38 -2.59 -0.47
C VAL A 663 -13.89 -2.65 -0.65
N THR A 664 -14.40 -3.83 -0.98
CA THR A 664 -15.83 -4.08 -1.13
C THR A 664 -16.24 -5.39 -0.46
N GLU A 665 -17.39 -5.40 0.22
CA GLU A 665 -17.91 -6.62 0.85
C GLU A 665 -18.09 -7.80 -0.13
N PRO A 666 -18.57 -7.59 -1.38
CA PRO A 666 -18.66 -8.68 -2.35
C PRO A 666 -17.30 -9.29 -2.68
N GLY A 667 -16.23 -8.48 -2.74
CA GLY A 667 -14.87 -8.97 -2.97
C GLY A 667 -14.37 -9.87 -1.84
N ILE A 668 -14.65 -9.51 -0.59
CA ILE A 668 -14.29 -10.31 0.59
C ILE A 668 -15.02 -11.66 0.57
N ARG A 669 -16.32 -11.66 0.28
CA ARG A 669 -17.11 -12.90 0.15
C ARG A 669 -16.67 -13.78 -1.00
N GLU A 670 -16.18 -13.19 -2.09
CA GLU A 670 -15.67 -13.96 -3.22
C GLU A 670 -14.38 -14.71 -2.86
N GLY A 671 -13.52 -14.12 -2.02
CA GLY A 671 -12.33 -14.80 -1.50
C GLY A 671 -12.63 -16.11 -0.79
N VAL A 672 -13.72 -16.15 0.01
CA VAL A 672 -14.21 -17.36 0.69
C VAL A 672 -14.55 -18.47 -0.32
N ARG A 673 -15.16 -18.12 -1.46
CA ARG A 673 -15.58 -19.08 -2.49
C ARG A 673 -14.42 -19.62 -3.32
N GLN A 674 -13.35 -18.85 -3.46
CA GLN A 674 -12.22 -19.22 -4.30
C GLN A 674 -11.40 -20.36 -3.70
N VAL A 675 -11.17 -20.37 -2.38
CA VAL A 675 -10.26 -21.35 -1.74
C VAL A 675 -10.80 -21.94 -0.45
N MET A 676 -11.30 -21.12 0.49
CA MET A 676 -11.70 -21.61 1.82
C MET A 676 -12.83 -22.65 1.77
N LEU A 677 -13.91 -22.35 1.03
CA LEU A 677 -15.02 -23.28 0.84
C LEU A 677 -14.59 -24.56 0.08
N PRO A 678 -13.91 -24.47 -1.07
CA PRO A 678 -13.37 -25.66 -1.76
C PRO A 678 -12.52 -26.57 -0.86
N LEU A 679 -11.55 -26.03 -0.11
CA LEU A 679 -10.71 -26.84 0.80
C LEU A 679 -11.53 -27.49 1.91
N SER A 680 -12.43 -26.73 2.54
CA SER A 680 -13.32 -27.24 3.59
C SER A 680 -14.25 -28.34 3.06
N ASN A 681 -14.73 -28.20 1.82
CA ASN A 681 -15.56 -29.20 1.16
C ASN A 681 -14.77 -30.47 0.82
N ALA A 682 -13.51 -30.35 0.39
CA ALA A 682 -12.65 -31.50 0.14
C ALA A 682 -12.37 -32.29 1.42
N TYR A 683 -12.10 -31.60 2.54
CA TYR A 683 -11.98 -32.22 3.85
C TYR A 683 -13.28 -32.89 4.31
N SER A 684 -14.41 -32.17 4.22
CA SER A 684 -15.73 -32.72 4.59
C SER A 684 -16.08 -33.95 3.77
N PHE A 685 -15.74 -33.96 2.48
CA PHE A 685 -15.91 -35.09 1.60
C PHE A 685 -15.06 -36.29 2.06
N LEU A 686 -13.76 -36.10 2.32
CA LEU A 686 -12.90 -37.15 2.86
C LEU A 686 -13.44 -37.71 4.18
N ALA A 687 -13.82 -36.83 5.12
CA ALA A 687 -14.33 -37.22 6.43
C ALA A 687 -15.67 -37.96 6.39
N LEU A 688 -16.48 -37.70 5.34
CA LEU A 688 -17.76 -38.36 5.15
C LEU A 688 -17.62 -39.77 4.56
N TYR A 689 -16.74 -39.93 3.56
CA TYR A 689 -16.68 -41.16 2.76
C TYR A 689 -15.56 -42.12 3.18
N ALA A 690 -14.53 -41.67 3.90
CA ALA A 690 -13.48 -42.57 4.34
C ALA A 690 -13.95 -43.41 5.56
N PRO A 691 -13.93 -44.76 5.49
CA PRO A 691 -14.33 -45.61 6.61
C PRO A 691 -13.38 -45.51 7.80
N LYS A 692 -12.11 -45.16 7.54
CA LYS A 692 -11.06 -44.90 8.53
C LYS A 692 -10.12 -43.80 8.01
N PRO A 693 -9.34 -43.15 8.89
CA PRO A 693 -8.28 -42.24 8.50
C PRO A 693 -7.33 -42.91 7.52
N GLY A 694 -7.03 -42.17 6.44
CA GLY A 694 -6.03 -42.55 5.47
C GLY A 694 -4.63 -42.37 6.02
N VAL A 695 -3.65 -42.79 5.25
CA VAL A 695 -2.23 -42.61 5.58
C VAL A 695 -1.55 -41.74 4.53
N TRP A 696 -0.43 -41.11 4.92
CA TRP A 696 0.40 -40.38 3.97
C TRP A 696 1.03 -41.36 2.95
N ARG A 697 0.71 -41.19 1.66
CA ARG A 697 1.06 -42.13 0.58
C ARG A 697 1.08 -41.44 -0.78
N THR A 698 2.04 -41.82 -1.63
CA THR A 698 2.27 -41.17 -2.94
C THR A 698 2.53 -42.14 -4.09
N ASP A 699 2.23 -43.43 -3.91
CA ASP A 699 2.60 -44.52 -4.82
C ASP A 699 1.42 -45.10 -5.62
N SER A 700 0.24 -44.46 -5.58
CA SER A 700 -0.92 -44.89 -6.38
C SER A 700 -0.58 -44.87 -7.88
N ALA A 701 -0.94 -45.95 -8.57
CA ALA A 701 -0.77 -46.07 -10.01
C ALA A 701 -1.91 -45.39 -10.79
N HIS A 702 -3.01 -45.01 -10.13
CA HIS A 702 -4.17 -44.42 -10.77
C HIS A 702 -3.82 -43.04 -11.35
N VAL A 703 -4.25 -42.77 -12.58
CA VAL A 703 -3.85 -41.58 -13.34
C VAL A 703 -4.22 -40.27 -12.65
N LEU A 704 -5.41 -40.19 -12.03
CA LEU A 704 -5.86 -39.00 -11.32
C LEU A 704 -5.08 -38.77 -10.02
N ASP A 705 -4.61 -39.85 -9.36
CA ASP A 705 -3.85 -39.77 -8.11
C ASP A 705 -2.43 -39.27 -8.41
N ARG A 706 -1.79 -39.86 -9.43
CA ARG A 706 -0.51 -39.40 -9.95
C ARG A 706 -0.57 -37.93 -10.37
N TYR A 707 -1.61 -37.54 -11.10
CA TYR A 707 -1.79 -36.17 -11.55
C TYR A 707 -1.93 -35.20 -10.37
N ILE A 708 -2.81 -35.47 -9.41
CA ILE A 708 -3.03 -34.50 -8.30
C ILE A 708 -1.78 -34.38 -7.41
N LEU A 709 -1.04 -35.46 -7.20
CA LEU A 709 0.22 -35.45 -6.45
C LEU A 709 1.33 -34.70 -7.21
N ALA A 710 1.44 -34.91 -8.53
CA ALA A 710 2.38 -34.17 -9.37
C ALA A 710 2.04 -32.68 -9.44
N LYS A 711 0.75 -32.34 -9.57
CA LYS A 711 0.31 -30.94 -9.55
C LYS A 711 0.51 -30.27 -8.19
N LEU A 712 0.41 -31.04 -7.09
CA LEU A 712 0.74 -30.56 -5.76
C LEU A 712 2.25 -30.30 -5.61
N ALA A 713 3.10 -31.09 -6.28
CA ALA A 713 4.54 -30.80 -6.35
C ALA A 713 4.82 -29.49 -7.10
N THR A 714 4.12 -29.25 -8.21
CA THR A 714 4.16 -27.96 -8.93
C THR A 714 3.70 -26.80 -8.03
N LEU A 715 2.55 -26.94 -7.36
CA LEU A 715 2.06 -25.94 -6.40
C LEU A 715 3.12 -25.63 -5.33
N ARG A 716 3.75 -26.65 -4.74
CA ARG A 716 4.82 -26.46 -3.75
C ARG A 716 5.91 -25.58 -4.34
N ASP A 717 6.44 -25.92 -5.52
CA ASP A 717 7.58 -25.21 -6.10
C ASP A 717 7.24 -23.76 -6.47
N ASP A 718 6.11 -23.54 -7.14
CA ASP A 718 5.70 -22.22 -7.62
C ASP A 718 5.30 -21.30 -6.46
N LEU A 719 4.55 -21.82 -5.48
CA LEU A 719 4.18 -21.06 -4.28
C LEU A 719 5.41 -20.73 -3.43
N THR A 720 6.39 -21.63 -3.34
CA THR A 720 7.67 -21.38 -2.66
C THR A 720 8.43 -20.25 -3.35
N ALA A 721 8.54 -20.28 -4.68
CA ALA A 721 9.22 -19.24 -5.46
C ALA A 721 8.54 -17.87 -5.31
N ALA A 722 7.20 -17.85 -5.32
CA ALA A 722 6.42 -16.65 -5.11
C ALA A 722 6.65 -16.05 -3.71
N LEU A 723 6.57 -16.86 -2.65
CA LEU A 723 6.81 -16.37 -1.28
C LEU A 723 8.27 -16.00 -1.00
N ASP A 724 9.25 -16.67 -1.61
CA ASP A 724 10.67 -16.31 -1.49
C ASP A 724 10.97 -14.91 -2.05
N SER A 725 10.20 -14.48 -3.05
CA SER A 725 10.27 -13.15 -3.68
C SER A 725 9.17 -12.18 -3.20
N CYS A 726 8.48 -12.50 -2.09
CA CYS A 726 7.38 -11.70 -1.54
C CYS A 726 6.21 -11.44 -2.51
N ASP A 727 6.05 -12.21 -3.59
CA ASP A 727 4.88 -12.16 -4.48
C ASP A 727 3.70 -12.94 -3.89
N ILE A 728 3.16 -12.41 -2.79
CA ILE A 728 2.04 -13.04 -2.07
C ILE A 728 0.78 -13.14 -2.96
N SER A 729 0.55 -12.18 -3.86
CA SER A 729 -0.57 -12.24 -4.80
C SER A 729 -0.41 -13.40 -5.79
N GLY A 730 0.81 -13.62 -6.30
CA GLY A 730 1.15 -14.82 -7.08
C GLY A 730 0.94 -16.11 -6.30
N ALA A 731 1.41 -16.17 -5.04
CA ALA A 731 1.20 -17.33 -4.17
C ALA A 731 -0.29 -17.67 -3.96
N CYS A 732 -1.15 -16.66 -3.81
CA CYS A 732 -2.60 -16.84 -3.74
C CYS A 732 -3.18 -17.39 -5.06
N GLU A 733 -2.69 -16.93 -6.20
CA GLU A 733 -3.13 -17.42 -7.52
C GLU A 733 -2.79 -18.90 -7.70
N GLU A 734 -1.56 -19.32 -7.37
CA GLU A 734 -1.14 -20.72 -7.47
C GLU A 734 -2.02 -21.64 -6.61
N LEU A 735 -2.26 -21.25 -5.36
CA LEU A 735 -3.13 -22.02 -4.47
C LEU A 735 -4.58 -22.09 -4.98
N ARG A 736 -5.09 -20.99 -5.56
CA ARG A 736 -6.42 -20.97 -6.18
C ARG A 736 -6.50 -21.94 -7.36
N GLY A 737 -5.54 -21.88 -8.26
CA GLY A 737 -5.47 -22.74 -9.45
C GLY A 737 -5.38 -24.23 -9.09
N PHE A 738 -4.58 -24.57 -8.07
CA PHE A 738 -4.51 -25.94 -7.55
C PHE A 738 -5.84 -26.39 -6.92
N THR A 739 -6.46 -25.52 -6.11
CA THR A 739 -7.71 -25.85 -5.42
C THR A 739 -8.84 -26.17 -6.40
N GLU A 740 -8.89 -25.47 -7.53
CA GLU A 740 -9.81 -25.77 -8.65
C GLU A 740 -9.59 -27.21 -9.18
N ALA A 741 -8.33 -27.58 -9.43
CA ALA A 741 -7.97 -28.93 -9.88
C ALA A 741 -8.33 -30.00 -8.84
N LEU A 742 -8.11 -29.72 -7.56
CA LEU A 742 -8.44 -30.61 -6.46
C LEU A 742 -9.95 -30.89 -6.39
N THR A 743 -10.79 -29.86 -6.36
CA THR A 743 -12.22 -30.05 -6.09
C THR A 743 -13.03 -30.39 -7.33
N ASN A 744 -12.83 -29.64 -8.42
CA ASN A 744 -13.66 -29.77 -9.62
C ASN A 744 -13.19 -30.89 -10.54
N TRP A 745 -11.94 -31.31 -10.40
CA TRP A 745 -11.37 -32.41 -11.16
C TRP A 745 -11.19 -33.65 -10.29
N TYR A 746 -10.21 -33.65 -9.38
CA TYR A 746 -9.84 -34.86 -8.64
C TYR A 746 -10.98 -35.42 -7.79
N VAL A 747 -11.54 -34.62 -6.86
CA VAL A 747 -12.62 -35.07 -5.96
C VAL A 747 -13.86 -35.47 -6.75
N ARG A 748 -14.32 -34.62 -7.68
CA ARG A 748 -15.54 -34.90 -8.47
C ARG A 748 -15.41 -36.17 -9.31
N ARG A 749 -14.29 -36.36 -10.01
CA ARG A 749 -14.05 -37.52 -10.89
C ARG A 749 -13.74 -38.80 -10.12
N SER A 750 -13.27 -38.69 -8.87
CA SER A 750 -12.95 -39.84 -8.03
C SER A 750 -14.11 -40.29 -7.14
N ARG A 751 -15.27 -39.62 -7.14
CA ARG A 751 -16.40 -39.93 -6.24
C ARG A 751 -16.76 -41.41 -6.17
N GLN A 752 -16.84 -42.09 -7.31
CA GLN A 752 -17.15 -43.52 -7.35
C GLN A 752 -16.13 -44.35 -6.56
N ARG A 753 -14.84 -44.01 -6.65
CA ARG A 753 -13.78 -44.70 -5.89
C ARG A 753 -13.92 -44.52 -4.38
N PHE A 754 -14.40 -43.35 -3.93
CA PHE A 754 -14.72 -43.13 -2.51
C PHE A 754 -15.97 -43.89 -2.06
N TRP A 755 -16.96 -44.10 -2.94
CA TRP A 755 -18.11 -44.96 -2.67
C TRP A 755 -17.72 -46.43 -2.59
N ASP A 756 -16.72 -46.84 -3.39
CA ASP A 756 -16.14 -48.17 -3.38
C ASP A 756 -15.10 -48.36 -2.26
N GLU A 757 -14.92 -47.36 -1.39
CA GLU A 757 -13.94 -47.33 -0.28
C GLU A 757 -12.49 -47.63 -0.72
N ASP A 758 -12.11 -47.19 -1.93
CA ASP A 758 -10.77 -47.39 -2.50
C ASP A 758 -9.67 -46.77 -1.60
N PRO A 759 -8.78 -47.58 -0.99
CA PRO A 759 -7.71 -47.08 -0.14
C PRO A 759 -6.77 -46.11 -0.85
N ASP A 760 -6.53 -46.30 -2.15
CA ASP A 760 -5.59 -45.48 -2.92
C ASP A 760 -6.11 -44.05 -3.05
N ALA A 761 -7.41 -43.89 -3.31
CA ALA A 761 -8.06 -42.58 -3.42
C ALA A 761 -8.09 -41.85 -2.07
N ILE A 762 -8.37 -42.59 -0.99
CA ILE A 762 -8.46 -42.08 0.38
C ILE A 762 -7.09 -41.62 0.87
N ASP A 763 -6.05 -42.45 0.73
CA ASP A 763 -4.68 -42.14 1.15
C ASP A 763 -4.10 -40.98 0.33
N THR A 764 -4.39 -40.94 -0.98
CA THR A 764 -3.98 -39.82 -1.84
C THR A 764 -4.65 -38.52 -1.40
N LEU A 765 -5.96 -38.51 -1.15
CA LEU A 765 -6.65 -37.28 -0.71
C LEU A 765 -6.22 -36.84 0.69
N HIS A 766 -5.98 -37.77 1.61
CA HIS A 766 -5.37 -37.48 2.92
C HIS A 766 -4.04 -36.76 2.74
N THR A 767 -3.15 -37.33 1.93
CA THR A 767 -1.82 -36.77 1.63
C THR A 767 -1.91 -35.38 1.01
N VAL A 768 -2.79 -35.22 0.02
CA VAL A 768 -2.99 -33.94 -0.65
C VAL A 768 -3.47 -32.87 0.32
N LEU A 769 -4.52 -33.15 1.12
CA LEU A 769 -5.04 -32.18 2.08
C LEU A 769 -4.02 -31.80 3.14
N GLU A 770 -3.28 -32.78 3.66
CA GLU A 770 -2.26 -32.58 4.68
C GLU A 770 -1.16 -31.62 4.17
N VAL A 771 -0.59 -31.89 2.98
CA VAL A 771 0.46 -31.07 2.39
C VAL A 771 -0.07 -29.71 1.91
N THR A 772 -1.26 -29.66 1.30
CA THR A 772 -1.88 -28.39 0.89
C THR A 772 -2.11 -27.48 2.08
N CYS A 773 -2.54 -28.00 3.23
CA CYS A 773 -2.70 -27.18 4.43
C CYS A 773 -1.36 -26.62 4.94
N ARG A 774 -0.26 -27.38 4.86
CA ARG A 774 1.08 -26.85 5.18
C ARG A 774 1.50 -25.71 4.25
N LEU A 775 1.27 -25.85 2.94
CA LEU A 775 1.58 -24.81 1.96
C LEU A 775 0.71 -23.56 2.13
N ALA A 776 -0.57 -23.77 2.43
CA ALA A 776 -1.55 -22.69 2.59
C ALA A 776 -1.50 -22.03 3.98
N ALA A 777 -0.81 -22.61 4.96
CA ALA A 777 -0.82 -22.14 6.35
C ALA A 777 -0.41 -20.67 6.53
N PRO A 778 0.59 -20.11 5.81
CA PRO A 778 0.87 -18.68 5.91
C PRO A 778 -0.28 -17.81 5.37
N LEU A 779 -0.99 -18.26 4.33
CA LEU A 779 -2.04 -17.50 3.62
C LEU A 779 -3.42 -17.60 4.29
N LEU A 780 -3.74 -18.74 4.90
CA LEU A 780 -5.02 -19.07 5.52
C LEU A 780 -4.80 -19.78 6.88
N PRO A 781 -4.15 -19.11 7.85
CA PRO A 781 -3.63 -19.76 9.05
C PRO A 781 -4.71 -20.38 9.94
N LEU A 782 -5.95 -19.87 9.92
CA LEU A 782 -7.03 -20.36 10.77
C LEU A 782 -7.76 -21.53 10.10
N THR A 783 -8.12 -21.38 8.83
CA THR A 783 -8.82 -22.41 8.05
C THR A 783 -7.98 -23.67 7.91
N THR A 784 -6.68 -23.51 7.64
CA THR A 784 -5.75 -24.65 7.51
C THR A 784 -5.50 -25.34 8.84
N GLU A 785 -5.53 -24.64 9.97
CA GLU A 785 -5.39 -25.25 11.29
C GLU A 785 -6.56 -26.20 11.59
N VAL A 786 -7.79 -25.79 11.29
CA VAL A 786 -8.99 -26.63 11.46
C VAL A 786 -8.89 -27.89 10.61
N ILE A 787 -8.61 -27.72 9.32
CA ILE A 787 -8.55 -28.84 8.37
C ILE A 787 -7.40 -29.77 8.71
N TRP A 788 -6.19 -29.24 8.89
CA TRP A 788 -4.99 -30.05 9.10
C TRP A 788 -5.08 -30.84 10.40
N ARG A 789 -5.51 -30.23 11.52
CA ARG A 789 -5.73 -30.98 12.78
C ARG A 789 -6.83 -32.02 12.64
N GLY A 790 -7.87 -31.75 11.84
CA GLY A 790 -8.90 -32.73 11.51
C GLY A 790 -8.37 -33.93 10.71
N VAL A 791 -7.46 -33.69 9.76
CA VAL A 791 -6.84 -34.71 8.92
C VAL A 791 -5.80 -35.52 9.69
N THR A 792 -4.88 -34.88 10.40
CA THR A 792 -3.71 -35.55 11.01
C THR A 792 -3.91 -35.91 12.48
N GLY A 793 -4.74 -35.16 13.21
CA GLY A 793 -4.85 -35.26 14.67
C GLY A 793 -3.63 -34.76 15.43
N GLU A 794 -2.67 -34.10 14.75
CA GLU A 794 -1.46 -33.56 15.35
C GLU A 794 -1.68 -32.17 15.98
N ARG A 795 -0.61 -31.59 16.57
CA ARG A 795 -0.71 -30.40 17.44
C ARG A 795 -1.13 -29.14 16.69
N SER A 796 -0.40 -28.73 15.65
CA SER A 796 -0.70 -27.54 14.86
C SER A 796 0.06 -27.55 13.54
N VAL A 797 -0.55 -27.07 12.45
CA VAL A 797 0.12 -26.98 11.14
C VAL A 797 1.30 -26.01 11.19
N HIS A 798 1.22 -25.00 12.06
CA HIS A 798 2.25 -23.96 12.25
C HIS A 798 3.47 -24.46 13.03
N LEU A 799 3.45 -25.69 13.54
CA LEU A 799 4.58 -26.37 14.16
C LEU A 799 5.23 -27.41 13.23
N THR A 800 4.88 -27.39 11.95
CA THR A 800 5.48 -28.25 10.92
C THR A 800 6.55 -27.53 10.12
N ASP A 801 7.32 -28.28 9.33
CA ASP A 801 8.23 -27.73 8.35
C ASP A 801 7.55 -27.58 7.00
N TRP A 802 8.01 -26.59 6.22
CA TRP A 802 7.60 -26.40 4.84
C TRP A 802 7.90 -27.67 4.03
N PRO A 803 6.99 -28.16 3.18
CA PRO A 803 7.21 -29.38 2.40
C PRO A 803 8.50 -29.30 1.57
N GLU A 804 9.38 -30.29 1.71
CA GLU A 804 10.68 -30.31 1.04
C GLU A 804 10.55 -30.58 -0.48
N SER A 805 11.52 -30.08 -1.23
CA SER A 805 11.64 -30.45 -2.65
C SER A 805 11.89 -31.96 -2.78
N GLY A 806 11.19 -32.62 -3.71
CA GLY A 806 11.27 -34.06 -3.90
C GLY A 806 10.43 -34.92 -2.95
N SER A 807 9.76 -34.34 -1.94
CA SER A 807 8.86 -35.09 -1.05
C SER A 807 7.57 -35.58 -1.73
N LEU A 808 7.29 -35.08 -2.93
CA LEU A 808 6.13 -35.41 -3.75
C LEU A 808 6.61 -35.88 -5.12
N PRO A 809 5.93 -36.86 -5.73
CA PRO A 809 6.29 -37.35 -7.07
C PRO A 809 6.09 -36.23 -8.08
N ALA A 810 7.11 -35.97 -8.90
CA ALA A 810 7.02 -35.01 -10.00
C ALA A 810 6.73 -35.75 -11.31
N ASP A 811 5.78 -35.22 -12.09
CA ASP A 811 5.46 -35.70 -13.43
C ASP A 811 5.02 -34.51 -14.31
N PRO A 812 5.98 -33.65 -14.75
CA PRO A 812 5.66 -32.42 -15.46
C PRO A 812 4.91 -32.66 -16.78
N GLU A 813 5.21 -33.77 -17.47
CA GLU A 813 4.53 -34.15 -18.70
C GLU A 813 3.06 -34.50 -18.45
N LEU A 814 2.77 -35.27 -17.39
CA LEU A 814 1.40 -35.58 -16.99
C LEU A 814 0.63 -34.33 -16.56
N VAL A 815 1.27 -33.44 -15.78
CA VAL A 815 0.64 -32.19 -15.34
C VAL A 815 0.27 -31.32 -16.54
N ALA A 816 1.22 -31.10 -17.46
CA ALA A 816 0.96 -30.32 -18.67
C ALA A 816 -0.16 -30.93 -19.53
N ALA A 817 -0.17 -32.25 -19.72
CA ALA A 817 -1.21 -32.93 -20.48
C ALA A 817 -2.58 -32.82 -19.80
N MET A 818 -2.67 -33.04 -18.49
CA MET A 818 -3.94 -32.98 -17.75
C MET A 818 -4.47 -31.56 -17.56
N ASP A 819 -3.60 -30.56 -17.47
CA ASP A 819 -4.01 -29.15 -17.48
C ASP A 819 -4.61 -28.78 -18.84
N GLN A 820 -3.97 -29.19 -19.94
CA GLN A 820 -4.53 -28.99 -21.27
C GLN A 820 -5.86 -29.74 -21.45
N VAL A 821 -6.02 -30.95 -20.88
CA VAL A 821 -7.31 -31.66 -20.84
C VAL A 821 -8.39 -30.83 -20.12
N ARG A 822 -8.06 -30.25 -18.95
CA ARG A 822 -8.98 -29.38 -18.20
C ARG A 822 -9.38 -28.14 -19.00
N GLU A 823 -8.44 -27.51 -19.69
CA GLU A 823 -8.69 -26.37 -20.56
C GLU A 823 -9.62 -26.72 -21.72
N VAL A 824 -9.36 -27.83 -22.41
CA VAL A 824 -10.23 -28.36 -23.47
C VAL A 824 -11.64 -28.59 -22.96
N CYS A 825 -11.80 -29.26 -21.82
CA CYS A 825 -13.10 -29.50 -21.21
C CYS A 825 -13.81 -28.20 -20.80
N SER A 826 -13.08 -27.25 -20.21
CA SER A 826 -13.65 -25.95 -19.80
C SER A 826 -14.12 -25.12 -21.00
N ALA A 827 -13.31 -25.06 -22.06
CA ALA A 827 -13.62 -24.36 -23.30
C ALA A 827 -14.83 -24.98 -24.01
N ALA A 828 -14.85 -26.30 -24.18
CA ALA A 828 -15.99 -27.02 -24.76
C ALA A 828 -17.27 -26.89 -23.91
N SER A 829 -17.17 -26.98 -22.59
CA SER A 829 -18.33 -26.80 -21.69
C SER A 829 -18.88 -25.37 -21.75
N SER A 830 -18.01 -24.37 -21.87
CA SER A 830 -18.42 -22.97 -22.08
C SER A 830 -19.18 -22.80 -23.39
N LEU A 831 -18.72 -23.44 -24.46
CA LEU A 831 -19.39 -23.46 -25.76
C LEU A 831 -20.74 -24.18 -25.70
N ARG A 832 -20.83 -25.32 -25.01
CA ARG A 832 -22.10 -26.01 -24.74
C ARG A 832 -23.09 -25.08 -24.04
N LYS A 833 -22.62 -24.34 -23.02
CA LYS A 833 -23.45 -23.42 -22.22
C LYS A 833 -23.96 -22.25 -23.06
N SER A 834 -23.16 -21.66 -23.94
CA SER A 834 -23.60 -20.57 -24.81
C SER A 834 -24.71 -21.00 -25.77
N HIS A 835 -24.70 -22.27 -26.18
CA HIS A 835 -25.73 -22.88 -27.04
C HIS A 835 -26.85 -23.60 -26.28
N GLN A 836 -26.90 -23.47 -24.95
CA GLN A 836 -27.92 -24.11 -24.09
C GLN A 836 -27.94 -25.66 -24.22
N LEU A 837 -26.82 -26.27 -24.62
CA LEU A 837 -26.65 -27.72 -24.75
C LEU A 837 -26.25 -28.33 -23.40
N ARG A 838 -27.24 -28.73 -22.60
CA ARG A 838 -27.04 -29.38 -21.28
C ARG A 838 -26.09 -30.57 -21.36
N VAL A 839 -25.14 -30.74 -20.43
CA VAL A 839 -24.11 -31.81 -20.48
C VAL A 839 -24.72 -33.21 -20.58
N ARG A 840 -25.88 -33.48 -19.97
CA ARG A 840 -26.58 -34.77 -20.07
C ARG A 840 -27.03 -35.13 -21.49
N LEU A 841 -27.13 -34.17 -22.41
CA LEU A 841 -27.36 -34.42 -23.82
C LEU A 841 -26.05 -34.90 -24.48
N PRO A 842 -25.95 -36.15 -24.94
CA PRO A 842 -24.77 -36.59 -25.65
C PRO A 842 -24.63 -35.84 -26.98
N LEU A 843 -23.40 -35.48 -27.37
CA LEU A 843 -23.12 -34.87 -28.67
C LEU A 843 -22.24 -35.78 -29.54
N PRO A 844 -22.26 -35.65 -30.87
CA PRO A 844 -21.55 -36.58 -31.76
C PRO A 844 -20.03 -36.58 -31.53
N GLY A 845 -19.42 -35.41 -31.36
CA GLY A 845 -17.99 -35.37 -31.14
C GLY A 845 -17.41 -34.01 -30.81
N LEU A 846 -16.11 -34.05 -30.53
CA LEU A 846 -15.25 -32.89 -30.27
C LEU A 846 -14.00 -33.04 -31.13
N THR A 847 -13.60 -32.00 -31.84
CA THR A 847 -12.27 -31.91 -32.44
C THR A 847 -11.39 -30.97 -31.61
N VAL A 848 -10.20 -31.41 -31.26
CA VAL A 848 -9.19 -30.61 -30.56
C VAL A 848 -8.00 -30.41 -31.49
N ALA A 849 -7.84 -29.19 -31.98
CA ALA A 849 -6.76 -28.78 -32.86
C ALA A 849 -5.67 -28.09 -32.03
N VAL A 850 -4.57 -28.78 -31.75
CA VAL A 850 -3.47 -28.32 -30.88
C VAL A 850 -2.13 -28.77 -31.44
N ASP A 851 -1.06 -28.09 -31.05
CA ASP A 851 0.29 -28.57 -31.33
C ASP A 851 0.62 -29.81 -30.47
N GLY A 852 1.05 -30.89 -31.10
CA GLY A 852 1.41 -32.14 -30.42
C GLY A 852 0.23 -32.88 -29.75
N PRO A 853 -0.85 -33.21 -30.49
CA PRO A 853 -2.05 -33.86 -29.98
C PRO A 853 -1.81 -35.21 -29.30
N GLN A 854 -0.68 -35.88 -29.61
CA GLN A 854 -0.30 -37.14 -28.99
C GLN A 854 -0.25 -37.08 -27.46
N ARG A 855 -0.02 -35.89 -26.86
CA ARG A 855 -0.07 -35.70 -25.40
C ARG A 855 -1.47 -35.91 -24.83
N LEU A 856 -2.52 -35.59 -25.59
CA LEU A 856 -3.92 -35.72 -25.18
C LEU A 856 -4.50 -37.11 -25.50
N ALA A 857 -3.87 -37.87 -26.39
CA ALA A 857 -4.36 -39.17 -26.85
C ALA A 857 -4.72 -40.15 -25.70
N PRO A 858 -3.90 -40.28 -24.62
CA PRO A 858 -4.24 -41.15 -23.48
C PRO A 858 -5.50 -40.72 -22.71
N PHE A 859 -5.93 -39.45 -22.85
CA PHE A 859 -7.01 -38.84 -22.08
C PHE A 859 -8.27 -38.60 -22.91
N THR A 860 -8.32 -39.05 -24.16
CA THR A 860 -9.50 -38.90 -25.05
C THR A 860 -10.77 -39.48 -24.42
N ALA A 861 -10.68 -40.63 -23.76
CA ALA A 861 -11.80 -41.22 -23.03
C ALA A 861 -12.27 -40.34 -21.86
N LEU A 862 -11.33 -39.70 -21.16
CA LEU A 862 -11.62 -38.79 -20.05
C LEU A 862 -12.29 -37.51 -20.55
N ILE A 863 -11.82 -36.94 -21.65
CA ILE A 863 -12.45 -35.78 -22.33
C ILE A 863 -13.86 -36.15 -22.81
N ALA A 864 -14.00 -37.31 -23.45
CA ALA A 864 -15.27 -37.78 -24.01
C ALA A 864 -16.34 -37.95 -22.93
N ASP A 865 -15.96 -38.57 -21.81
CA ASP A 865 -16.82 -38.80 -20.66
C ASP A 865 -17.19 -37.47 -19.98
N GLU A 866 -16.23 -36.56 -19.75
CA GLU A 866 -16.53 -35.26 -19.15
C GLU A 866 -17.55 -34.47 -19.97
N LEU A 867 -17.33 -34.37 -21.27
CA LEU A 867 -18.14 -33.53 -22.14
C LEU A 867 -19.39 -34.26 -22.66
N ASN A 868 -19.54 -35.54 -22.32
CA ASN A 868 -20.56 -36.44 -22.84
C ASN A 868 -20.63 -36.35 -24.38
N VAL A 869 -19.50 -36.60 -25.04
CA VAL A 869 -19.40 -36.67 -26.50
C VAL A 869 -19.10 -38.11 -26.95
N LYS A 870 -19.57 -38.52 -28.13
CA LYS A 870 -19.37 -39.90 -28.61
C LYS A 870 -17.96 -40.15 -29.14
N ALA A 871 -17.30 -39.13 -29.68
CA ALA A 871 -15.94 -39.22 -30.19
C ALA A 871 -15.12 -37.96 -29.86
N VAL A 872 -13.81 -38.13 -29.65
CA VAL A 872 -12.84 -37.03 -29.55
C VAL A 872 -11.80 -37.25 -30.63
N GLU A 873 -11.73 -36.32 -31.58
CA GLU A 873 -10.72 -36.29 -32.64
C GLU A 873 -9.64 -35.28 -32.26
N LEU A 874 -8.37 -35.66 -32.44
CA LEU A 874 -7.22 -34.79 -32.17
C LEU A 874 -6.49 -34.52 -33.48
N THR A 875 -6.11 -33.27 -33.72
CA THR A 875 -5.46 -32.83 -34.97
C THR A 875 -4.41 -31.75 -34.73
N GLU A 876 -3.41 -31.69 -35.60
CA GLU A 876 -2.38 -30.62 -35.65
C GLU A 876 -2.79 -29.47 -36.60
N ASP A 877 -3.90 -29.63 -37.33
CA ASP A 877 -4.34 -28.68 -38.36
C ASP A 877 -5.07 -27.47 -37.76
N ILE A 878 -4.34 -26.62 -37.03
CA ILE A 878 -4.88 -25.41 -36.39
C ILE A 878 -5.40 -24.41 -37.43
N ASP A 879 -4.68 -24.26 -38.55
CA ASP A 879 -5.00 -23.32 -39.63
C ASP A 879 -6.35 -23.61 -40.31
N ARG A 880 -6.81 -24.86 -40.28
CA ARG A 880 -8.14 -25.23 -40.77
C ARG A 880 -9.27 -24.67 -39.92
N TYR A 881 -9.06 -24.53 -38.61
CA TYR A 881 -10.13 -24.15 -37.66
C TYR A 881 -10.00 -22.73 -37.15
N GLY A 882 -8.86 -22.06 -37.38
CA GLY A 882 -8.65 -20.68 -36.95
C GLY A 882 -7.49 -19.99 -37.64
N ARG A 883 -7.26 -18.75 -37.20
CA ARG A 883 -6.18 -17.90 -37.69
C ARG A 883 -5.66 -17.03 -36.56
N PHE A 884 -4.40 -16.62 -36.63
CA PHE A 884 -3.86 -15.65 -35.68
C PHE A 884 -4.21 -14.22 -36.12
N GLU A 885 -4.88 -13.49 -35.23
CA GLU A 885 -5.06 -12.05 -35.35
C GLU A 885 -3.97 -11.32 -34.58
N LEU A 886 -3.23 -10.47 -35.29
CA LEU A 886 -2.11 -9.71 -34.76
C LEU A 886 -2.58 -8.30 -34.41
N ALA A 887 -2.08 -7.74 -33.31
CA ALA A 887 -2.32 -6.35 -32.93
C ALA A 887 -1.05 -5.72 -32.37
N VAL A 888 -0.80 -4.44 -32.69
CA VAL A 888 0.38 -3.72 -32.20
C VAL A 888 0.13 -3.14 -30.82
N ASN A 889 1.04 -3.39 -29.88
CA ASN A 889 1.04 -2.76 -28.56
C ASN A 889 1.73 -1.39 -28.64
N ALA A 890 0.96 -0.38 -29.01
CA ALA A 890 1.45 0.98 -29.25
C ALA A 890 2.16 1.60 -28.03
N LYS A 891 1.76 1.23 -26.80
CA LYS A 891 2.33 1.77 -25.57
C LYS A 891 3.78 1.30 -25.35
N VAL A 892 4.07 0.04 -25.68
CA VAL A 892 5.40 -0.57 -25.53
C VAL A 892 6.27 -0.26 -26.75
N ALA A 893 5.70 -0.31 -27.95
CA ALA A 893 6.44 -0.10 -29.19
C ALA A 893 6.77 1.39 -29.44
N GLY A 894 5.92 2.30 -28.94
CA GLY A 894 6.00 3.74 -29.17
C GLY A 894 7.34 4.40 -28.80
N PRO A 895 7.90 4.17 -27.60
CA PRO A 895 9.20 4.72 -27.20
C PRO A 895 10.35 4.42 -28.18
N ARG A 896 10.32 3.24 -28.82
CA ARG A 896 11.36 2.83 -29.79
C ARG A 896 11.03 3.24 -31.22
N LEU A 897 9.77 3.09 -31.64
CA LEU A 897 9.34 3.28 -33.03
C LEU A 897 8.90 4.70 -33.35
N GLY A 898 8.60 5.53 -32.36
CA GLY A 898 8.12 6.90 -32.56
C GLY A 898 6.95 6.97 -33.56
N LYS A 899 7.12 7.76 -34.62
CA LYS A 899 6.11 7.96 -35.68
C LYS A 899 5.80 6.69 -36.49
N ASP A 900 6.73 5.75 -36.57
CA ASP A 900 6.60 4.53 -37.39
C ASP A 900 5.65 3.51 -36.76
N VAL A 901 5.26 3.70 -35.49
CA VAL A 901 4.26 2.86 -34.82
C VAL A 901 2.91 2.89 -35.53
N GLN A 902 2.53 4.05 -36.12
CA GLN A 902 1.29 4.19 -36.88
C GLN A 902 1.35 3.43 -38.21
N ALA A 903 2.52 3.39 -38.83
CA ALA A 903 2.75 2.58 -40.03
C ALA A 903 2.64 1.09 -39.71
N ALA A 904 3.23 0.64 -38.59
CA ALA A 904 3.12 -0.74 -38.11
C ALA A 904 1.66 -1.13 -37.81
N ILE A 905 0.92 -0.29 -37.08
CA ILE A 905 -0.52 -0.51 -36.79
C ILE A 905 -1.31 -0.66 -38.10
N LYS A 906 -1.05 0.20 -39.08
CA LYS A 906 -1.76 0.18 -40.36
C LYS A 906 -1.43 -1.08 -41.16
N ALA A 907 -0.17 -1.49 -41.22
CA ALA A 907 0.26 -2.71 -41.91
C ALA A 907 -0.35 -3.97 -41.27
N VAL A 908 -0.32 -4.07 -39.93
CA VAL A 908 -0.97 -5.18 -39.21
C VAL A 908 -2.48 -5.22 -39.45
N LYS A 909 -3.17 -4.08 -39.41
CA LYS A 909 -4.62 -4.00 -39.73
C LYS A 909 -4.94 -4.33 -41.19
N ALA A 910 -4.00 -4.13 -42.10
CA ALA A 910 -4.13 -4.50 -43.51
C ALA A 910 -3.84 -5.99 -43.78
N GLY A 911 -3.45 -6.76 -42.76
CA GLY A 911 -3.06 -8.17 -42.90
C GLY A 911 -1.63 -8.37 -43.40
N GLU A 912 -0.80 -7.33 -43.39
CA GLU A 912 0.60 -7.38 -43.83
C GLU A 912 1.57 -7.73 -42.68
N GLY A 913 1.04 -8.19 -41.54
CA GLY A 913 1.81 -8.63 -40.39
C GLY A 913 2.27 -10.09 -40.54
N VAL A 914 3.58 -10.33 -40.51
CA VAL A 914 4.18 -11.68 -40.55
C VAL A 914 5.04 -11.92 -39.31
N VAL A 915 4.64 -12.88 -38.48
CA VAL A 915 5.46 -13.33 -37.34
C VAL A 915 6.63 -14.14 -37.89
N ASN A 916 7.84 -13.70 -37.56
CA ASN A 916 9.09 -14.32 -37.98
C ASN A 916 9.47 -15.46 -37.01
N PRO A 917 10.33 -16.41 -37.43
CA PRO A 917 10.75 -17.54 -36.58
C PRO A 917 11.49 -17.15 -35.29
N ASP A 918 12.01 -15.93 -35.21
CA ASP A 918 12.71 -15.38 -34.04
C ASP A 918 11.78 -14.65 -33.05
N GLY A 919 10.46 -14.75 -33.24
CA GLY A 919 9.44 -14.14 -32.38
C GLY A 919 9.15 -12.67 -32.69
N THR A 920 9.82 -12.06 -33.66
CA THR A 920 9.52 -10.69 -34.10
C THR A 920 8.35 -10.65 -35.10
N LEU A 921 7.68 -9.50 -35.21
CA LEU A 921 6.60 -9.29 -36.18
C LEU A 921 7.01 -8.25 -37.23
N SER A 922 7.11 -8.68 -38.49
CA SER A 922 7.29 -7.80 -39.65
C SER A 922 5.95 -7.17 -40.02
N ALA A 923 5.84 -5.83 -39.94
CA ALA A 923 4.64 -5.05 -40.28
C ALA A 923 5.02 -3.99 -41.32
N GLY A 924 5.00 -4.37 -42.60
CA GLY A 924 5.57 -3.54 -43.68
C GLY A 924 7.08 -3.34 -43.50
N PRO A 925 7.62 -2.11 -43.50
CA PRO A 925 9.05 -1.85 -43.25
C PRO A 925 9.43 -1.88 -41.76
N VAL A 926 8.47 -2.06 -40.85
CA VAL A 926 8.68 -1.95 -39.41
C VAL A 926 8.76 -3.32 -38.76
N LEU A 927 9.79 -3.53 -37.94
CA LEU A 927 9.97 -4.75 -37.15
C LEU A 927 9.53 -4.50 -35.70
N LEU A 928 8.55 -5.26 -35.22
CA LEU A 928 8.09 -5.28 -33.83
C LEU A 928 8.78 -6.41 -33.06
N ARG A 929 9.26 -6.11 -31.86
CA ARG A 929 9.90 -7.06 -30.93
C ARG A 929 8.85 -7.77 -30.08
N GLU A 930 9.27 -8.82 -29.39
CA GLU A 930 8.47 -9.46 -28.36
C GLU A 930 7.97 -8.42 -27.32
N GLY A 931 6.68 -8.49 -26.95
CA GLY A 931 6.00 -7.52 -26.08
C GLY A 931 5.46 -6.26 -26.78
N GLU A 932 5.90 -5.96 -28.01
CA GLU A 932 5.42 -4.82 -28.82
C GLU A 932 4.22 -5.15 -29.71
N TYR A 933 3.82 -6.41 -29.76
CA TYR A 933 2.60 -6.87 -30.42
C TYR A 933 1.94 -7.97 -29.58
N THR A 934 0.67 -8.24 -29.87
CA THR A 934 -0.06 -9.39 -29.37
C THR A 934 -0.49 -10.25 -30.56
N SER A 935 -0.46 -11.56 -30.34
CA SER A 935 -0.99 -12.56 -31.27
C SER A 935 -2.12 -13.30 -30.57
N LYS A 936 -3.30 -13.32 -31.18
CA LYS A 936 -4.47 -14.00 -30.62
C LYS A 936 -5.02 -15.00 -31.63
N LEU A 937 -5.07 -16.27 -31.25
CA LEU A 937 -5.75 -17.29 -32.06
C LEU A 937 -7.26 -17.03 -32.02
N VAL A 938 -7.88 -16.89 -33.19
CA VAL A 938 -9.33 -16.73 -33.34
C VAL A 938 -9.90 -17.85 -34.21
N ALA A 939 -11.10 -18.30 -33.88
CA ALA A 939 -11.82 -19.30 -34.68
C ALA A 939 -12.13 -18.78 -36.08
N ALA A 940 -11.99 -19.64 -37.10
CA ALA A 940 -12.41 -19.36 -38.47
C ALA A 940 -13.94 -19.35 -38.58
N ASP A 941 -14.61 -20.25 -37.85
CA ASP A 941 -16.05 -20.26 -37.63
C ASP A 941 -16.33 -20.26 -36.11
N PRO A 942 -16.73 -19.12 -35.52
CA PRO A 942 -16.90 -18.98 -34.08
C PRO A 942 -18.19 -19.61 -33.55
N GLU A 943 -19.08 -20.14 -34.41
CA GLU A 943 -20.36 -20.67 -33.94
C GLU A 943 -20.13 -21.87 -33.00
N PHE A 944 -19.32 -22.85 -33.39
CA PHE A 944 -19.01 -24.01 -32.56
C PHE A 944 -17.49 -24.22 -32.35
N THR A 945 -16.71 -23.15 -32.44
CA THR A 945 -15.27 -23.21 -32.23
C THR A 945 -14.81 -22.15 -31.25
N VAL A 946 -13.95 -22.53 -30.31
CA VAL A 946 -13.38 -21.62 -29.30
C VAL A 946 -11.87 -21.85 -29.18
N ALA A 947 -11.11 -20.77 -28.99
CA ALA A 947 -9.67 -20.85 -28.75
C ALA A 947 -9.40 -21.28 -27.30
N LEU A 948 -8.38 -22.11 -27.13
CA LEU A 948 -7.81 -22.43 -25.82
C LEU A 948 -7.05 -21.21 -25.26
N PRO A 949 -6.82 -21.16 -23.93
CA PRO A 949 -5.96 -20.16 -23.31
C PRO A 949 -4.58 -20.08 -23.99
N ASP A 950 -3.98 -18.88 -23.95
CA ASP A 950 -2.65 -18.58 -24.48
C ASP A 950 -2.39 -18.96 -25.95
N GLY A 951 -3.46 -19.20 -26.72
CA GLY A 951 -3.36 -19.63 -28.12
C GLY A 951 -2.88 -21.07 -28.29
N ALA A 952 -3.02 -21.91 -27.26
CA ALA A 952 -2.56 -23.31 -27.28
C ALA A 952 -3.28 -24.20 -28.33
N GLY A 953 -4.37 -23.72 -28.91
CA GLY A 953 -5.10 -24.40 -29.97
C GLY A 953 -6.58 -24.00 -30.01
N LEU A 954 -7.39 -24.79 -30.70
CA LEU A 954 -8.83 -24.59 -30.88
C LEU A 954 -9.60 -25.86 -30.54
N VAL A 955 -10.80 -25.68 -30.01
CA VAL A 955 -11.74 -26.75 -29.74
C VAL A 955 -13.00 -26.51 -30.55
N VAL A 956 -13.39 -27.51 -31.34
CA VAL A 956 -14.57 -27.52 -32.20
C VAL A 956 -15.55 -28.54 -31.66
N LEU A 957 -16.76 -28.11 -31.33
CA LEU A 957 -17.82 -28.99 -30.83
C LEU A 957 -18.80 -29.32 -31.93
N ASP A 958 -19.11 -30.60 -32.15
CA ASP A 958 -20.24 -30.95 -33.00
C ASP A 958 -21.55 -30.72 -32.23
N GLY A 959 -22.23 -29.60 -32.52
CA GLY A 959 -23.50 -29.24 -31.92
C GLY A 959 -24.72 -29.99 -32.48
N THR A 960 -24.54 -30.92 -33.42
CA THR A 960 -25.64 -31.61 -34.10
C THR A 960 -26.39 -32.54 -33.15
N VAL A 961 -27.67 -32.25 -32.91
CA VAL A 961 -28.55 -33.09 -32.07
C VAL A 961 -29.42 -33.98 -32.96
N THR A 962 -29.10 -35.27 -33.04
CA THR A 962 -29.95 -36.26 -33.72
C THR A 962 -31.10 -36.71 -32.83
N GLU A 963 -32.12 -37.35 -33.41
CA GLU A 963 -33.24 -37.89 -32.63
C GLU A 963 -32.77 -38.95 -31.62
N GLU A 964 -31.79 -39.78 -31.96
CA GLU A 964 -31.25 -40.77 -31.02
C GLU A 964 -30.50 -40.10 -29.86
N LEU A 965 -29.73 -39.04 -30.12
CA LEU A 965 -28.99 -38.33 -29.07
C LEU A 965 -29.93 -37.57 -28.13
N GLU A 966 -30.99 -36.96 -28.65
CA GLU A 966 -32.01 -36.34 -27.79
C GLU A 966 -32.79 -37.37 -26.98
N ALA A 967 -33.06 -38.56 -27.55
CA ALA A 967 -33.67 -39.67 -26.81
C ALA A 967 -32.80 -40.17 -25.64
N GLU A 968 -31.49 -40.30 -25.86
CA GLU A 968 -30.55 -40.66 -24.80
C GLU A 968 -30.41 -39.54 -23.75
N GLY A 969 -30.33 -38.29 -24.19
CA GLY A 969 -30.30 -37.13 -23.30
C GLY A 969 -31.53 -37.05 -22.41
N TRP A 970 -32.71 -37.27 -23.00
CA TRP A 970 -33.98 -37.38 -22.29
C TRP A 970 -33.96 -38.52 -21.26
N ALA A 971 -33.41 -39.69 -21.59
CA ALA A 971 -33.27 -40.79 -20.65
C ALA A 971 -32.37 -40.42 -19.45
N LYS A 972 -31.24 -39.75 -19.70
CA LYS A 972 -30.34 -39.25 -18.63
C LYS A 972 -31.01 -38.19 -17.74
N ASP A 973 -31.86 -37.33 -18.31
CA ASP A 973 -32.69 -36.40 -17.52
C ASP A 973 -33.67 -37.14 -16.61
N ARG A 974 -34.31 -38.21 -17.11
CA ARG A 974 -35.21 -39.06 -16.29
C ARG A 974 -34.48 -39.76 -15.16
N ILE A 975 -33.28 -40.27 -15.40
CA ILE A 975 -32.45 -40.88 -14.35
C ILE A 975 -32.18 -39.89 -13.22
N ARG A 976 -31.77 -38.66 -13.55
CA ARG A 976 -31.54 -37.61 -12.55
C ARG A 976 -32.81 -37.31 -11.74
N GLU A 977 -33.93 -37.09 -12.41
CA GLU A 977 -35.19 -36.75 -11.75
C GLU A 977 -35.73 -37.89 -10.88
N LEU A 978 -35.52 -39.15 -11.30
CA LEU A 978 -35.84 -40.33 -10.49
C LEU A 978 -34.94 -40.41 -9.25
N GLN A 979 -33.65 -40.12 -9.37
CA GLN A 979 -32.74 -40.06 -8.22
C GLN A 979 -33.07 -38.90 -7.27
N GLU A 980 -33.45 -37.72 -7.80
CA GLU A 980 -33.97 -36.61 -7.01
C GLU A 980 -35.27 -37.01 -6.28
N LEU A 981 -36.19 -37.70 -6.95
CA LEU A 981 -37.43 -38.20 -6.37
C LEU A 981 -37.18 -39.23 -5.26
N ARG A 982 -36.22 -40.15 -5.44
CA ARG A 982 -35.81 -41.09 -4.39
C ARG A 982 -35.35 -40.36 -3.13
N LYS A 983 -34.47 -39.37 -3.30
CA LYS A 983 -33.98 -38.55 -2.20
C LYS A 983 -35.14 -37.83 -1.48
N ASN A 984 -36.06 -37.24 -2.24
CA ASN A 984 -37.20 -36.50 -1.68
C ASN A 984 -38.23 -37.41 -1.00
N THR A 985 -38.25 -38.70 -1.34
CA THR A 985 -39.13 -39.72 -0.73
C THR A 985 -38.45 -40.52 0.37
N GLY A 986 -37.22 -40.15 0.77
CA GLY A 986 -36.49 -40.76 1.87
C GLY A 986 -35.87 -42.12 1.55
N LEU A 987 -35.71 -42.45 0.27
CA LEU A 987 -35.00 -43.65 -0.18
C LEU A 987 -33.51 -43.35 -0.32
N GLU A 988 -32.68 -44.29 0.12
CA GLU A 988 -31.22 -44.22 -0.07
C GLU A 988 -30.86 -44.57 -1.52
N VAL A 989 -29.78 -44.00 -2.05
CA VAL A 989 -29.32 -44.28 -3.44
C VAL A 989 -28.99 -45.75 -3.65
N SER A 990 -28.56 -46.46 -2.60
CA SER A 990 -28.27 -47.89 -2.60
C SER A 990 -29.51 -48.80 -2.54
N ASP A 991 -30.69 -48.25 -2.26
CA ASP A 991 -31.92 -49.05 -2.16
C ASP A 991 -32.29 -49.68 -3.51
N ARG A 992 -32.86 -50.88 -3.48
CA ARG A 992 -33.47 -51.52 -4.65
C ARG A 992 -34.93 -51.10 -4.75
N ILE A 993 -35.39 -50.78 -5.95
CA ILE A 993 -36.72 -50.18 -6.16
C ILE A 993 -37.52 -50.85 -7.28
N SER A 994 -38.84 -50.76 -7.19
CA SER A 994 -39.74 -51.05 -8.31
C SER A 994 -40.38 -49.76 -8.81
N VAL A 995 -40.38 -49.57 -10.12
CA VAL A 995 -40.79 -48.32 -10.78
C VAL A 995 -41.88 -48.59 -11.81
N VAL A 996 -43.00 -47.87 -11.70
CA VAL A 996 -44.03 -47.78 -12.74
C VAL A 996 -44.01 -46.36 -13.30
N MET A 997 -43.83 -46.23 -14.61
CA MET A 997 -43.65 -44.94 -15.27
C MET A 997 -44.66 -44.75 -16.42
N SER A 998 -45.45 -43.68 -16.35
CA SER A 998 -46.28 -43.20 -17.46
C SER A 998 -45.52 -42.13 -18.24
N VAL A 999 -45.39 -42.33 -19.54
CA VAL A 999 -44.69 -41.42 -20.46
C VAL A 999 -45.66 -40.94 -21.53
N PRO A 1000 -45.66 -39.65 -21.91
CA PRO A 1000 -46.48 -39.17 -23.03
C PRO A 1000 -46.21 -39.95 -24.31
N GLU A 1001 -47.24 -40.18 -25.12
CA GLU A 1001 -47.18 -41.03 -26.33
C GLU A 1001 -46.04 -40.64 -27.29
N ARG A 1002 -45.80 -39.34 -27.46
CA ARG A 1002 -44.70 -38.78 -28.28
C ARG A 1002 -43.28 -39.12 -27.80
N ARG A 1003 -43.11 -39.62 -26.57
CA ARG A 1003 -41.82 -39.99 -25.95
C ARG A 1003 -41.77 -41.47 -25.56
N LEU A 1004 -42.83 -42.24 -25.79
CA LEU A 1004 -42.91 -43.65 -25.38
C LEU A 1004 -41.84 -44.50 -26.07
N GLY A 1005 -41.60 -44.27 -27.36
CA GLY A 1005 -40.54 -44.97 -28.10
C GLY A 1005 -39.15 -44.74 -27.53
N TRP A 1006 -38.85 -43.50 -27.10
CA TRP A 1006 -37.57 -43.16 -26.47
C TRP A 1006 -37.41 -43.86 -25.11
N ALA A 1007 -38.48 -43.86 -24.32
CA ALA A 1007 -38.48 -44.51 -23.02
C ALA A 1007 -38.30 -46.03 -23.14
N GLN A 1008 -38.94 -46.67 -24.12
CA GLN A 1008 -38.78 -48.09 -24.39
C GLN A 1008 -37.34 -48.45 -24.81
N SER A 1009 -36.75 -47.67 -25.73
CA SER A 1009 -35.37 -47.87 -26.19
C SER A 1009 -34.32 -47.75 -25.08
N HIS A 1010 -34.55 -46.86 -24.11
CA HIS A 1010 -33.62 -46.62 -23.00
C HIS A 1010 -34.08 -47.21 -21.67
N ARG A 1011 -35.06 -48.13 -21.68
CA ARG A 1011 -35.64 -48.73 -20.47
C ARG A 1011 -34.55 -49.32 -19.56
N ASP A 1012 -33.68 -50.15 -20.12
CA ASP A 1012 -32.69 -50.89 -19.34
C ASP A 1012 -31.59 -49.97 -18.79
N LEU A 1013 -31.24 -48.91 -19.53
CA LEU A 1013 -30.35 -47.85 -19.04
C LEU A 1013 -30.98 -47.14 -17.82
N ILE A 1014 -32.22 -46.68 -17.95
CA ILE A 1014 -32.91 -45.97 -16.87
C ILE A 1014 -33.05 -46.87 -15.66
N ALA A 1015 -33.48 -48.12 -15.85
CA ALA A 1015 -33.66 -49.09 -14.78
C ALA A 1015 -32.34 -49.45 -14.07
N GLY A 1016 -31.26 -49.63 -14.83
CA GLY A 1016 -29.94 -49.95 -14.30
C GLY A 1016 -29.37 -48.83 -13.41
N GLU A 1017 -29.39 -47.59 -13.91
CA GLU A 1017 -28.82 -46.41 -13.22
C GLU A 1017 -29.59 -46.00 -11.96
N ILE A 1018 -30.82 -46.50 -11.78
CA ILE A 1018 -31.61 -46.28 -10.56
C ILE A 1018 -31.76 -47.55 -9.72
N LEU A 1019 -30.99 -48.61 -10.00
CA LEU A 1019 -31.03 -49.88 -9.26
C LEU A 1019 -32.44 -50.51 -9.19
N ALA A 1020 -33.26 -50.34 -10.24
CA ALA A 1020 -34.61 -50.87 -10.28
C ALA A 1020 -34.60 -52.39 -10.50
N THR A 1021 -35.25 -53.14 -9.61
CA THR A 1021 -35.49 -54.58 -9.74
C THR A 1021 -36.72 -54.90 -10.58
N GLY A 1022 -37.63 -53.93 -10.73
CA GLY A 1022 -38.78 -53.98 -11.64
C GLY A 1022 -39.02 -52.61 -12.28
N PHE A 1023 -39.21 -52.57 -13.60
CA PHE A 1023 -39.43 -51.33 -14.35
C PHE A 1023 -40.48 -51.53 -15.44
N GLU A 1024 -41.66 -50.91 -15.26
CA GLU A 1024 -42.80 -51.07 -16.16
C GLU A 1024 -43.35 -49.74 -16.67
N PHE A 1025 -43.80 -49.73 -17.92
CA PHE A 1025 -44.53 -48.61 -18.50
C PHE A 1025 -46.02 -48.83 -18.33
N GLY A 1026 -46.72 -47.92 -17.63
CA GLY A 1026 -48.13 -48.09 -17.30
C GLY A 1026 -48.71 -46.90 -16.54
N ASP A 1027 -49.92 -47.03 -16.02
CA ASP A 1027 -50.52 -46.02 -15.13
C ASP A 1027 -49.95 -46.18 -13.70
N PRO A 1028 -49.16 -45.19 -13.19
CA PRO A 1028 -48.57 -45.26 -11.86
C PRO A 1028 -49.56 -44.99 -10.73
N GLY A 1029 -50.82 -44.67 -11.02
CA GLY A 1029 -51.88 -44.44 -10.03
C GLY A 1029 -52.07 -42.98 -9.64
N ALA A 1030 -53.03 -42.74 -8.73
CA ALA A 1030 -53.44 -41.38 -8.32
C ALA A 1030 -52.32 -40.64 -7.56
N ASP A 1031 -51.54 -41.35 -6.75
CA ASP A 1031 -50.48 -40.78 -5.89
C ASP A 1031 -49.11 -40.67 -6.59
N ALA A 1032 -49.07 -40.86 -7.91
CA ALA A 1032 -47.82 -40.81 -8.68
C ALA A 1032 -47.25 -39.38 -8.73
N ALA A 1033 -45.94 -39.28 -8.51
CA ALA A 1033 -45.20 -38.04 -8.62
C ALA A 1033 -45.03 -37.66 -10.10
N GLU A 1034 -45.21 -36.38 -10.41
CA GLU A 1034 -44.89 -35.84 -11.73
C GLU A 1034 -43.42 -35.43 -11.76
N ILE A 1035 -42.69 -35.95 -12.75
CA ILE A 1035 -41.33 -35.53 -13.09
C ILE A 1035 -41.36 -34.80 -14.45
N GLY A 1036 -40.21 -34.35 -14.94
CA GLY A 1036 -40.15 -33.49 -16.13
C GLY A 1036 -40.81 -34.08 -17.38
N ASP A 1037 -41.18 -33.19 -18.31
CA ASP A 1037 -41.80 -33.52 -19.62
C ASP A 1037 -43.15 -34.25 -19.57
N GLY A 1038 -43.91 -34.11 -18.46
CA GLY A 1038 -45.23 -34.72 -18.31
C GLY A 1038 -45.17 -36.22 -18.04
N VAL A 1039 -44.07 -36.71 -17.48
CA VAL A 1039 -43.88 -38.10 -17.06
C VAL A 1039 -44.37 -38.26 -15.62
N ARG A 1040 -45.17 -39.28 -15.35
CA ARG A 1040 -45.65 -39.61 -13.99
C ARG A 1040 -45.03 -40.92 -13.52
N VAL A 1041 -44.58 -40.98 -12.27
CA VAL A 1041 -43.85 -42.13 -11.73
C VAL A 1041 -44.36 -42.51 -10.34
N SER A 1042 -44.46 -43.81 -10.11
CA SER A 1042 -44.55 -44.40 -8.77
C SER A 1042 -43.27 -45.20 -8.49
N ILE A 1043 -42.64 -44.94 -7.34
CA ILE A 1043 -41.46 -45.65 -6.86
C ILE A 1043 -41.80 -46.32 -5.55
N THR A 1044 -41.49 -47.61 -5.43
CA THR A 1044 -41.62 -48.38 -4.19
C THR A 1044 -40.30 -49.07 -3.87
N LYS A 1045 -39.93 -49.12 -2.59
CA LYS A 1045 -38.78 -49.92 -2.14
C LYS A 1045 -39.09 -51.40 -2.37
N ALA A 1046 -38.19 -52.10 -3.05
CA ALA A 1046 -38.32 -53.51 -3.38
C ALA A 1046 -38.08 -54.42 -2.17
#